data_AF-A0A7I8W9Z3-F1
#
_entry.id   AF-A0A7I8W9Z3-F1
#
_cell.length_a   1.000
_cell.length_b   1.000
_cell.length_c   1.000
_cell.angle_alpha   90.00
_cell.angle_beta   90.00
_cell.angle_gamma   90.00
#
_symmetry.space_group_name_H-M   'P 1'
#
loop_
_entity.id
_entity.type
_entity.pdbx_description
1 polymer ?
#
loop_
_entity_poly.entity_id
_entity_poly.type
_entity_poly.pdbx_seq_one_letter_code
_entity_poly.pdbx_strand_id
1 'polypeptide(L)'
;MAKCLTPEIWELLADKKTKTGFTIDKVIQTGVDNPGHPFIYTVGCVAGDEESYELFADLFDPVVSGRHGGYPKDAIHRTDLNASKIVGGDNLDPKYVLSSRVRTGRSIRGYSLPPHCTRAERRDVKDILTTALGKLDGEFKGKYYSLESMTEQEQNKLIEDHFLFDKPVSPLLTCAGMARDWPDARGIFHNDQKNFLVWVNEEDHSRVISMESSGNMKKVFQRFCTGLKKVEASIKAQGHEFMWNDHLGFILTCPSNLGTGLRAGVHVKLPHLAKENKFDELLKLLRLQKRGTGGVDTASTDGTFDISNADRLGKSEVELVQLVINGVETLIEIEKALEKGESIDDHWPTIVERPPGDFPDLSKHNNWMAKCLTPEIYDSLKEKKTSSGFTIDGVIQTGVDNPGHPFIMTVGAVAGDEESYEVFADLLDPIIEKRHNGYTKDMKHTTDLDATKLEGDELDSKYVLSSRVRTGRSIKGIALPPFCTRAERKKVETLVVEACNSFQGELAGKYYSLETMTEEEQNKLIEDHFLFDKPVSPLLTCAGMARDWPQARGIFHNDAKNLLVWVNEEDHTRIISMEKGGNMRGVFERFCAGLNSFEDSIKKSNYSFMWNEHLGYILTCPSNLGTGLRAGVHVKLPKLAKDSKFAGILKALRLQKRGTGGVDTEAKDGTFDISNLDRLGTSEVQQVQIVMDGVRKLIEIEKRLEAKKSFDDLLPENYRNEAEDENTAIATEFKVCEPKASNFPDLSKHNNWMAKCLTKEVFEKLKDAKTKSGFNLDGVIQTGVDNPGHPFIFTVGAVAGDEETYEVFADLLDPIIENRHNGYTKDKKHPTDMDSSKITNGQLDNDLVLSSRVRTGRSIRPIPLPPHCTRHERREVERILTKALSGLSGQFKGKYYPLSGMTEKEQDQLIADHFLFDKPVSPLLTCAGMARDWPDGRGIFHNKDKNFLVWINEEDHSRVISMEKGGNMKLVFDRFCEGLKLVEGSIRKQGYDFMWNEHLGYVLTCPSNLGTGLRAGVHVKLPNLCKDDRFDNILKYLRLQKRGTGGVDTESTDGTFDISNLDRLGFSEVELVQKVVDGVNLLCQMEKKLMAEEKIDELVPDLSEVANKAE
;
A
#
# COMPACT_ATOMS: atom_id res chain seq x y z
N MET A 1 -3.04 -2.90 1.18
CA MET A 1 -2.59 -1.58 0.71
C MET A 1 -3.64 -0.50 0.95
N ALA A 2 -4.83 -0.55 0.34
CA ALA A 2 -5.81 0.55 0.41
C ALA A 2 -6.26 0.98 1.83
N LYS A 3 -6.30 0.05 2.80
CA LYS A 3 -6.60 0.37 4.21
C LYS A 3 -5.46 1.07 4.96
N CYS A 4 -4.24 1.00 4.41
CA CYS A 4 -3.02 1.42 5.08
C CYS A 4 -2.42 2.68 4.44
N LEU A 5 -2.63 2.91 3.14
CA LEU A 5 -2.13 4.11 2.46
C LEU A 5 -3.04 5.31 2.73
N THR A 6 -2.68 6.14 3.71
CA THR A 6 -3.35 7.40 4.01
C THR A 6 -2.69 8.58 3.27
N PRO A 7 -3.35 9.75 3.17
CA PRO A 7 -2.72 10.95 2.61
C PRO A 7 -1.39 11.30 3.27
N GLU A 8 -1.27 11.12 4.59
CA GLU A 8 -0.06 11.41 5.36
C GLU A 8 1.07 10.43 5.00
N ILE A 9 0.76 9.14 4.88
CA ILE A 9 1.74 8.12 4.43
C ILE A 9 2.15 8.39 2.97
N TRP A 10 1.21 8.80 2.12
CA TRP A 10 1.53 9.19 0.76
C TRP A 10 2.50 10.38 0.72
N GLU A 11 2.20 11.47 1.43
CA GLU A 11 3.07 12.65 1.51
C GLU A 11 4.47 12.31 2.06
N LEU A 12 4.56 11.39 3.01
CA LEU A 12 5.83 10.92 3.57
C LEU A 12 6.68 10.14 2.57
N LEU A 13 6.05 9.37 1.67
CA LEU A 13 6.74 8.41 0.80
C LEU A 13 6.85 8.84 -0.67
N ALA A 14 6.08 9.85 -1.11
CA ALA A 14 5.94 10.23 -2.52
C ALA A 14 7.27 10.50 -3.24
N ASP A 15 8.21 11.16 -2.55
CA ASP A 15 9.51 11.54 -3.14
C ASP A 15 10.62 10.50 -2.91
N LYS A 16 10.32 9.39 -2.22
CA LYS A 16 11.30 8.34 -1.91
C LYS A 16 11.47 7.38 -3.09
N LYS A 17 12.71 6.97 -3.32
CA LYS A 17 13.09 5.94 -4.31
C LYS A 17 14.23 5.07 -3.77
N THR A 18 14.19 3.78 -4.08
CA THR A 18 15.25 2.83 -3.74
C THR A 18 16.51 3.13 -4.56
N LYS A 19 17.64 2.52 -4.20
CA LYS A 19 18.91 2.62 -4.94
C LYS A 19 18.77 2.23 -6.41
N THR A 20 17.88 1.28 -6.71
CA THR A 20 17.60 0.84 -8.09
C THR A 20 16.60 1.76 -8.82
N GLY A 21 15.98 2.72 -8.11
CA GLY A 21 14.98 3.63 -8.66
C GLY A 21 13.54 3.11 -8.64
N PHE A 22 13.20 2.18 -7.74
CA PHE A 22 11.82 1.79 -7.48
C PHE A 22 11.14 2.81 -6.55
N THR A 23 9.91 3.21 -6.86
CA THR A 23 9.19 4.31 -6.18
C THR A 23 7.90 3.82 -5.54
N ILE A 24 7.33 4.60 -4.62
CA ILE A 24 6.05 4.25 -3.98
C ILE A 24 4.90 4.12 -5.00
N ASP A 25 4.92 4.89 -6.09
CA ASP A 25 3.96 4.74 -7.20
C ASP A 25 4.01 3.33 -7.79
N LYS A 26 5.22 2.82 -8.08
CA LYS A 26 5.40 1.47 -8.61
C LYS A 26 5.01 0.39 -7.59
N VAL A 27 5.24 0.63 -6.30
CA VAL A 27 4.83 -0.27 -5.22
C VAL A 27 3.32 -0.50 -5.22
N ILE A 28 2.52 0.56 -5.42
CA ILE A 28 1.06 0.49 -5.29
C ILE A 28 0.31 0.30 -6.62
N GLN A 29 0.99 0.44 -7.77
CA GLN A 29 0.36 0.45 -9.10
C GLN A 29 -0.58 -0.74 -9.32
N THR A 30 -0.17 -1.95 -8.92
CA THR A 30 -1.01 -3.15 -9.04
C THR A 30 -2.35 -3.01 -8.30
N GLY A 31 -2.38 -2.39 -7.12
CA GLY A 31 -3.62 -2.20 -6.35
C GLY A 31 -4.45 -0.99 -6.80
N VAL A 32 -3.85 -0.05 -7.52
CA VAL A 32 -4.57 1.09 -8.13
C VAL A 32 -5.29 0.63 -9.40
N ASP A 33 -4.59 -0.10 -10.28
CA ASP A 33 -5.16 -0.54 -11.55
C ASP A 33 -6.06 -1.78 -11.42
N ASN A 34 -5.89 -2.54 -10.34
CA ASN A 34 -6.73 -3.68 -9.99
C ASN A 34 -7.41 -3.45 -8.63
N PRO A 35 -8.68 -3.02 -8.60
CA PRO A 35 -9.41 -2.75 -7.36
C PRO A 35 -9.69 -4.01 -6.52
N GLY A 36 -9.29 -5.19 -7.00
CA GLY A 36 -9.39 -6.46 -6.29
C GLY A 36 -10.41 -7.40 -6.90
N HIS A 37 -10.55 -8.57 -6.27
CA HIS A 37 -11.49 -9.61 -6.70
C HIS A 37 -12.57 -9.78 -5.62
N PRO A 38 -13.86 -9.93 -5.97
CA PRO A 38 -14.96 -9.99 -4.99
C PRO A 38 -14.82 -11.14 -3.97
N PHE A 39 -14.07 -12.18 -4.31
CA PHE A 39 -13.90 -13.36 -3.46
C PHE A 39 -12.52 -13.44 -2.76
N ILE A 40 -11.57 -12.57 -3.10
CA ILE A 40 -10.18 -12.67 -2.61
C ILE A 40 -9.67 -11.31 -2.19
N TYR A 41 -9.22 -11.24 -0.94
CA TYR A 41 -8.59 -10.05 -0.39
C TYR A 41 -7.13 -9.95 -0.84
N THR A 42 -6.88 -9.19 -1.91
CA THR A 42 -5.54 -8.97 -2.47
C THR A 42 -4.73 -7.97 -1.61
N VAL A 43 -3.40 -8.09 -1.64
CA VAL A 43 -2.51 -7.19 -0.87
C VAL A 43 -2.48 -5.78 -1.49
N GLY A 44 -2.48 -5.70 -2.82
CA GLY A 44 -2.52 -4.45 -3.58
C GLY A 44 -1.20 -3.67 -3.65
N CYS A 45 -0.09 -4.27 -3.26
CA CYS A 45 1.25 -3.70 -3.45
C CYS A 45 2.31 -4.80 -3.66
N VAL A 46 3.44 -4.43 -4.27
CA VAL A 46 4.60 -5.31 -4.55
C VAL A 46 5.92 -4.59 -4.26
N ALA A 47 6.95 -5.35 -3.94
CA ALA A 47 8.33 -4.86 -3.81
C ALA A 47 9.06 -4.95 -5.16
N GLY A 48 9.89 -3.96 -5.48
CA GLY A 48 10.72 -3.95 -6.68
C GLY A 48 12.15 -4.43 -6.45
N ASP A 49 12.60 -4.41 -5.20
CA ASP A 49 13.91 -4.85 -4.76
C ASP A 49 13.87 -5.12 -3.25
N GLU A 50 15.02 -5.53 -2.69
CA GLU A 50 15.12 -5.87 -1.27
C GLU A 50 14.92 -4.65 -0.35
N GLU A 51 15.40 -3.48 -0.76
CA GLU A 51 15.29 -2.22 -0.01
C GLU A 51 13.85 -1.72 0.11
N SER A 52 12.97 -2.11 -0.82
CA SER A 52 11.57 -1.69 -0.86
C SER A 52 10.83 -1.88 0.48
N TYR A 53 11.09 -2.99 1.18
CA TYR A 53 10.44 -3.28 2.46
C TYR A 53 10.92 -2.38 3.61
N GLU A 54 12.15 -1.87 3.55
CA GLU A 54 12.69 -0.95 4.55
C GLU A 54 12.35 0.52 4.22
N LEU A 55 12.57 0.94 2.96
CA LEU A 55 12.36 2.33 2.55
C LEU A 55 10.88 2.76 2.64
N PHE A 56 9.97 1.82 2.34
CA PHE A 56 8.52 2.03 2.36
C PHE A 56 7.85 1.28 3.53
N ALA A 57 8.58 1.02 4.62
CA ALA A 57 8.08 0.29 5.80
C ALA A 57 6.79 0.89 6.39
N ASP A 58 6.64 2.22 6.37
CA ASP A 58 5.42 2.91 6.82
C ASP A 58 4.14 2.44 6.09
N LEU A 59 4.29 1.95 4.84
CA LEU A 59 3.21 1.28 4.11
C LEU A 59 3.28 -0.24 4.23
N PHE A 60 4.47 -0.84 4.09
CA PHE A 60 4.60 -2.30 4.06
C PHE A 60 4.28 -2.94 5.41
N ASP A 61 4.74 -2.41 6.55
CA ASP A 61 4.56 -3.04 7.86
C ASP A 61 3.07 -3.16 8.24
N PRO A 62 2.23 -2.09 8.10
CA PRO A 62 0.80 -2.23 8.35
C PRO A 62 0.13 -3.23 7.39
N VAL A 63 0.58 -3.30 6.14
CA VAL A 63 0.06 -4.25 5.15
C VAL A 63 0.45 -5.69 5.48
N VAL A 64 1.71 -5.92 5.86
CA VAL A 64 2.25 -7.21 6.29
C VAL A 64 1.53 -7.67 7.55
N SER A 65 1.42 -6.80 8.56
CA SER A 65 0.68 -7.06 9.79
C SER A 65 -0.78 -7.45 9.48
N GLY A 66 -1.49 -6.65 8.69
CA GLY A 66 -2.87 -6.94 8.29
C GLY A 66 -3.03 -8.25 7.51
N ARG A 67 -2.09 -8.60 6.62
CA ARG A 67 -2.14 -9.83 5.83
C ARG A 67 -1.77 -11.08 6.63
N HIS A 68 -0.84 -10.96 7.58
CA HIS A 68 -0.27 -12.08 8.34
C HIS A 68 -0.74 -12.11 9.79
N GLY A 69 -2.00 -11.73 10.02
CA GLY A 69 -2.68 -11.97 11.31
C GLY A 69 -2.16 -11.15 12.48
N GLY A 70 -1.59 -9.98 12.22
CA GLY A 70 -1.06 -9.06 13.22
C GLY A 70 0.46 -9.10 13.37
N TYR A 71 1.21 -9.68 12.41
CA TYR A 71 2.68 -9.80 12.48
C TYR A 71 3.34 -8.45 12.84
N PRO A 72 3.94 -8.32 14.05
CA PRO A 72 4.53 -7.06 14.51
C PRO A 72 5.76 -6.65 13.71
N LYS A 73 6.00 -5.34 13.54
CA LYS A 73 7.16 -4.80 12.80
C LYS A 73 8.54 -5.17 13.39
N ASP A 74 8.57 -5.60 14.64
CA ASP A 74 9.76 -6.01 15.38
C ASP A 74 9.79 -7.52 15.63
N ALA A 75 8.83 -8.28 15.08
CA ALA A 75 8.83 -9.73 15.21
C ALA A 75 9.94 -10.35 14.36
N ILE A 76 10.52 -11.44 14.87
CA ILE A 76 11.54 -12.20 14.15
C ILE A 76 10.90 -13.44 13.53
N HIS A 77 11.17 -13.68 12.25
CA HIS A 77 10.70 -14.85 11.54
C HIS A 77 11.55 -16.08 11.87
N ARG A 78 10.90 -17.23 11.98
CA ARG A 78 11.56 -18.51 12.30
C ARG A 78 11.59 -19.39 11.06
N THR A 79 12.72 -20.08 10.85
CA THR A 79 12.93 -21.00 9.73
C THR A 79 13.36 -22.37 10.28
N ASP A 80 12.79 -23.44 9.74
CA ASP A 80 13.17 -24.82 10.08
C ASP A 80 12.91 -25.76 8.89
N LEU A 81 13.97 -26.06 8.15
CA LEU A 81 13.96 -27.02 7.03
C LEU A 81 14.40 -28.42 7.46
N ASN A 82 13.86 -28.94 8.57
CA ASN A 82 14.12 -30.30 9.03
C ASN A 82 12.89 -31.22 8.94
N ALA A 83 12.77 -31.93 7.82
CA ALA A 83 11.70 -32.89 7.58
C ALA A 83 11.63 -34.06 8.59
N SER A 84 12.69 -34.34 9.36
CA SER A 84 12.64 -35.38 10.39
C SER A 84 11.70 -35.04 11.55
N LYS A 85 11.36 -33.76 11.71
CA LYS A 85 10.44 -33.27 12.74
C LYS A 85 8.96 -33.42 12.38
N ILE A 86 8.65 -33.80 11.13
CA ILE A 86 7.27 -34.08 10.70
C ILE A 86 6.80 -35.40 11.32
N VAL A 87 5.65 -35.35 11.96
CA VAL A 87 4.91 -36.48 12.53
C VAL A 87 3.72 -36.78 11.62
N GLY A 88 3.53 -38.04 11.25
CA GLY A 88 2.48 -38.45 10.30
C GLY A 88 2.72 -37.99 8.85
N GLY A 89 1.64 -37.95 8.06
CA GLY A 89 1.66 -37.48 6.67
C GLY A 89 2.39 -38.40 5.69
N ASP A 90 2.78 -39.61 6.08
CA ASP A 90 3.37 -40.63 5.22
C ASP A 90 2.33 -41.57 4.58
N ASN A 91 1.10 -41.56 5.10
CA ASN A 91 0.02 -42.47 4.74
C ASN A 91 -1.38 -41.82 4.68
N LEU A 92 -1.48 -40.54 4.30
CA LEU A 92 -2.78 -39.89 4.11
C LEU A 92 -3.66 -40.71 3.15
N ASP A 93 -4.94 -40.86 3.49
CA ASP A 93 -5.84 -41.82 2.86
C ASP A 93 -5.95 -41.59 1.33
N PRO A 94 -5.50 -42.55 0.49
CA PRO A 94 -5.45 -42.38 -0.96
C PRO A 94 -6.83 -42.38 -1.61
N LYS A 95 -7.90 -42.75 -0.89
CA LYS A 95 -9.27 -42.56 -1.36
C LYS A 95 -9.62 -41.07 -1.49
N TYR A 96 -9.05 -40.24 -0.62
CA TYR A 96 -9.37 -38.82 -0.51
C TYR A 96 -8.24 -37.93 -1.05
N VAL A 97 -6.97 -38.23 -0.72
CA VAL A 97 -5.82 -37.43 -1.14
C VAL A 97 -5.24 -37.92 -2.46
N LEU A 98 -5.35 -37.08 -3.49
CA LEU A 98 -4.95 -37.40 -4.87
C LEU A 98 -3.50 -37.02 -5.16
N SER A 99 -2.98 -35.99 -4.52
CA SER A 99 -1.59 -35.55 -4.69
C SER A 99 -1.15 -34.63 -3.55
N SER A 100 0.16 -34.58 -3.34
CA SER A 100 0.83 -33.77 -2.32
C SER A 100 1.83 -32.83 -2.98
N ARG A 101 1.89 -31.58 -2.52
CA ARG A 101 2.79 -30.57 -3.08
C ARG A 101 3.28 -29.58 -2.03
N VAL A 102 4.59 -29.33 -2.04
CA VAL A 102 5.22 -28.27 -1.25
C VAL A 102 5.99 -27.37 -2.20
N ARG A 103 5.82 -26.05 -2.06
CA ARG A 103 6.54 -25.07 -2.85
C ARG A 103 6.94 -23.84 -2.06
N THR A 104 8.00 -23.16 -2.50
CA THR A 104 8.37 -21.84 -1.97
C THR A 104 8.98 -20.94 -3.04
N GLY A 105 8.90 -19.62 -2.86
CA GLY A 105 9.64 -18.63 -3.64
C GLY A 105 11.01 -18.34 -3.03
N ARG A 106 12.01 -18.03 -3.86
CA ARG A 106 13.31 -17.47 -3.42
C ARG A 106 13.82 -16.44 -4.43
N SER A 107 14.34 -15.33 -3.92
CA SER A 107 14.92 -14.24 -4.70
C SER A 107 16.42 -14.10 -4.44
N ILE A 108 17.21 -13.82 -5.47
CA ILE A 108 18.68 -13.70 -5.40
C ILE A 108 19.06 -12.30 -4.91
N ARG A 109 19.86 -12.21 -3.85
CA ARG A 109 20.31 -10.95 -3.26
C ARG A 109 21.07 -10.09 -4.27
N GLY A 110 20.77 -8.80 -4.24
CA GLY A 110 21.40 -7.75 -5.03
C GLY A 110 20.92 -7.59 -6.47
N TYR A 111 20.01 -8.44 -6.93
CA TYR A 111 19.27 -8.23 -8.18
C TYR A 111 17.87 -7.68 -7.87
N SER A 112 17.36 -6.77 -8.70
CA SER A 112 15.99 -6.28 -8.56
C SER A 112 14.98 -7.41 -8.72
N LEU A 113 13.84 -7.34 -8.02
CA LEU A 113 12.74 -8.31 -8.12
C LEU A 113 12.02 -8.18 -9.49
N PRO A 114 11.23 -9.18 -9.92
CA PRO A 114 10.54 -9.18 -11.22
C PRO A 114 9.81 -7.89 -11.62
N PRO A 115 9.14 -7.15 -10.72
CA PRO A 115 8.51 -5.86 -11.05
C PRO A 115 9.47 -4.79 -11.56
N HIS A 116 10.76 -4.89 -11.27
CA HIS A 116 11.74 -3.83 -11.54
C HIS A 116 13.00 -4.30 -12.26
N CYS A 117 13.28 -5.61 -12.31
CA CYS A 117 14.45 -6.14 -13.01
C CYS A 117 14.52 -5.72 -14.49
N THR A 118 15.74 -5.38 -14.91
CA THR A 118 16.14 -5.21 -16.30
C THR A 118 16.24 -6.56 -17.03
N ARG A 119 16.33 -6.56 -18.37
CA ARG A 119 16.55 -7.81 -19.14
C ARG A 119 17.88 -8.45 -18.76
N ALA A 120 18.91 -7.63 -18.56
CA ALA A 120 20.23 -8.08 -18.17
C ALA A 120 20.24 -8.74 -16.77
N GLU A 121 19.69 -8.09 -15.75
CA GLU A 121 19.55 -8.69 -14.41
C GLU A 121 18.77 -10.01 -14.46
N ARG A 122 17.69 -10.05 -15.24
CA ARG A 122 16.86 -11.23 -15.37
C ARG A 122 17.59 -12.41 -16.03
N ARG A 123 18.39 -12.13 -17.07
CA ARG A 123 19.24 -13.12 -17.75
C ARG A 123 20.34 -13.63 -16.81
N ASP A 124 20.97 -12.74 -16.03
CA ASP A 124 21.92 -13.12 -14.99
C ASP A 124 21.28 -14.05 -13.95
N VAL A 125 20.10 -13.69 -13.44
CA VAL A 125 19.34 -14.54 -12.50
C VAL A 125 19.04 -15.92 -13.10
N LYS A 126 18.62 -15.96 -14.37
CA LYS A 126 18.41 -17.22 -15.10
C LYS A 126 19.71 -18.01 -15.23
N ASP A 127 20.85 -17.38 -15.54
CA ASP A 127 22.15 -18.04 -15.66
C ASP A 127 22.65 -18.59 -14.31
N ILE A 128 22.50 -17.83 -13.22
CA ILE A 128 22.82 -18.27 -11.84
C ILE A 128 22.00 -19.51 -11.47
N LEU A 129 20.68 -19.46 -11.70
CA LEU A 129 19.77 -20.55 -11.37
C LEU A 129 20.02 -21.77 -12.25
N THR A 130 20.16 -21.62 -13.57
CA THR A 130 20.39 -22.75 -14.47
C THR A 130 21.76 -23.39 -14.26
N THR A 131 22.79 -22.61 -13.95
CA THR A 131 24.10 -23.13 -13.51
C THR A 131 23.98 -23.89 -12.19
N ALA A 132 23.19 -23.38 -11.24
CA ALA A 132 22.97 -24.05 -9.97
C ALA A 132 22.25 -25.40 -10.14
N LEU A 133 21.19 -25.40 -10.96
CA LEU A 133 20.32 -26.54 -11.24
C LEU A 133 21.04 -27.61 -12.08
N GLY A 134 21.89 -27.21 -13.03
CA GLY A 134 22.69 -28.13 -13.85
C GLY A 134 23.73 -28.93 -13.06
N LYS A 135 24.08 -28.50 -11.84
CA LYS A 135 24.97 -29.24 -10.92
C LYS A 135 24.22 -30.24 -10.03
N LEU A 136 22.88 -30.27 -10.08
CA LEU A 136 22.11 -31.22 -9.30
C LEU A 136 22.32 -32.65 -9.81
N ASP A 137 22.47 -33.58 -8.88
CA ASP A 137 22.78 -34.98 -9.12
C ASP A 137 21.81 -35.93 -8.39
N GLY A 138 21.98 -37.23 -8.63
CA GLY A 138 21.15 -38.27 -8.03
C GLY A 138 19.66 -38.09 -8.35
N GLU A 139 18.81 -38.13 -7.33
CA GLU A 139 17.36 -37.95 -7.51
C GLU A 139 16.96 -36.54 -7.98
N PHE A 140 17.85 -35.55 -7.91
CA PHE A 140 17.59 -34.16 -8.32
C PHE A 140 18.14 -33.82 -9.71
N LYS A 141 18.85 -34.75 -10.36
CA LYS A 141 19.33 -34.58 -11.74
C LYS A 141 18.14 -34.32 -12.67
N GLY A 142 18.28 -33.36 -13.58
CA GLY A 142 17.19 -32.94 -14.46
C GLY A 142 17.62 -32.09 -15.65
N LYS A 143 16.61 -31.51 -16.32
CA LYS A 143 16.77 -30.63 -17.49
C LYS A 143 16.03 -29.31 -17.28
N TYR A 144 16.65 -28.22 -17.73
CA TYR A 144 16.02 -26.91 -17.86
C TYR A 144 15.46 -26.72 -19.28
N TYR A 145 14.26 -26.15 -19.36
CA TYR A 145 13.54 -25.82 -20.58
C TYR A 145 13.29 -24.31 -20.59
N SER A 146 13.96 -23.60 -21.51
CA SER A 146 13.73 -22.18 -21.75
C SER A 146 12.39 -21.99 -22.46
N LEU A 147 11.57 -21.03 -22.03
CA LEU A 147 10.31 -20.71 -22.72
C LEU A 147 10.55 -20.16 -24.14
N GLU A 148 11.66 -19.45 -24.35
CA GLU A 148 12.00 -18.82 -25.63
C GLU A 148 12.23 -19.83 -26.76
N SER A 149 12.88 -20.95 -26.43
CA SER A 149 13.27 -22.01 -27.36
C SER A 149 12.45 -23.29 -27.18
N MET A 150 11.38 -23.25 -26.38
CA MET A 150 10.51 -24.39 -26.13
C MET A 150 9.75 -24.76 -27.41
N THR A 151 9.77 -26.03 -27.78
CA THR A 151 8.93 -26.51 -28.88
C THR A 151 7.46 -26.62 -28.44
N GLU A 152 6.50 -26.51 -29.36
CA GLU A 152 5.08 -26.71 -29.04
C GLU A 152 4.82 -28.08 -28.39
N GLN A 153 5.54 -29.12 -28.82
CA GLN A 153 5.45 -30.46 -28.22
C GLN A 153 5.93 -30.48 -26.77
N GLU A 154 7.07 -29.86 -26.46
CA GLU A 154 7.57 -29.73 -25.08
C GLU A 154 6.60 -28.91 -24.22
N GLN A 155 6.07 -27.81 -24.78
CA GLN A 155 5.12 -26.94 -24.09
C GLN A 155 3.83 -27.69 -23.75
N ASN A 156 3.21 -28.34 -24.74
CA ASN A 156 1.99 -29.14 -24.54
C ASN A 156 2.24 -30.24 -23.51
N LYS A 157 3.42 -30.88 -23.54
CA LYS A 157 3.75 -31.92 -22.57
C LYS A 157 3.86 -31.38 -21.14
N LEU A 158 4.48 -30.22 -20.95
CA LEU A 158 4.60 -29.58 -19.64
C LEU A 158 3.25 -29.05 -19.11
N ILE A 159 2.34 -28.64 -20.00
CA ILE A 159 0.96 -28.28 -19.66
C ILE A 159 0.19 -29.52 -19.22
N GLU A 160 0.24 -30.61 -19.98
CA GLU A 160 -0.38 -31.90 -19.63
C GLU A 160 0.11 -32.45 -18.29
N ASP A 161 1.40 -32.29 -18.00
CA ASP A 161 2.01 -32.73 -16.75
C ASP A 161 1.69 -31.78 -15.57
N HIS A 162 0.96 -30.67 -15.80
CA HIS A 162 0.66 -29.60 -14.84
C HIS A 162 1.90 -28.90 -14.25
N PHE A 163 2.96 -28.78 -15.06
CA PHE A 163 4.26 -28.23 -14.62
C PHE A 163 4.48 -26.80 -15.08
N LEU A 164 3.99 -26.44 -16.27
CA LEU A 164 4.21 -25.12 -16.84
C LEU A 164 3.35 -24.06 -16.16
N PHE A 165 3.94 -22.90 -15.89
CA PHE A 165 3.19 -21.71 -15.49
C PHE A 165 2.71 -20.94 -16.73
N ASP A 166 1.55 -20.30 -16.61
CA ASP A 166 0.95 -19.56 -17.72
C ASP A 166 1.66 -18.23 -17.99
N LYS A 167 1.46 -17.69 -19.20
CA LYS A 167 1.80 -16.30 -19.50
C LYS A 167 1.04 -15.38 -18.54
N PRO A 168 1.69 -14.38 -17.91
CA PRO A 168 1.01 -13.42 -17.07
C PRO A 168 -0.01 -12.61 -17.89
N VAL A 169 -1.29 -12.94 -17.74
CA VAL A 169 -2.41 -12.22 -18.37
C VAL A 169 -3.28 -11.49 -17.34
N SER A 170 -3.12 -11.83 -16.06
CA SER A 170 -3.86 -11.19 -14.97
C SER A 170 -3.46 -9.72 -14.84
N PRO A 171 -4.43 -8.79 -14.74
CA PRO A 171 -4.17 -7.39 -14.42
C PRO A 171 -3.26 -7.19 -13.20
N LEU A 172 -3.35 -8.09 -12.21
CA LEU A 172 -2.51 -8.03 -11.01
C LEU A 172 -1.02 -8.15 -11.35
N LEU A 173 -0.65 -9.06 -12.26
CA LEU A 173 0.75 -9.32 -12.63
C LEU A 173 1.23 -8.35 -13.71
N THR A 174 0.36 -8.02 -14.67
CA THR A 174 0.72 -7.11 -15.78
C THR A 174 0.91 -5.68 -15.29
N CYS A 175 0.04 -5.15 -14.42
CA CYS A 175 0.19 -3.82 -13.82
C CYS A 175 1.36 -3.73 -12.83
N ALA A 176 1.81 -4.86 -12.27
CA ALA A 176 3.02 -4.95 -11.47
C ALA A 176 4.31 -5.01 -12.31
N GLY A 177 4.22 -5.07 -13.65
CA GLY A 177 5.38 -5.15 -14.54
C GLY A 177 6.02 -6.54 -14.65
N MET A 178 5.40 -7.59 -14.11
CA MET A 178 5.94 -8.96 -14.16
C MET A 178 5.87 -9.58 -15.57
N ALA A 179 5.03 -9.04 -16.44
CA ALA A 179 4.86 -9.50 -17.82
C ALA A 179 5.89 -8.92 -18.81
N ARG A 180 6.75 -7.98 -18.38
CA ARG A 180 7.69 -7.30 -19.28
C ARG A 180 8.69 -8.26 -19.92
N ASP A 181 8.97 -8.03 -21.19
CA ASP A 181 9.91 -8.76 -22.03
C ASP A 181 9.59 -10.27 -22.15
N TRP A 182 8.33 -10.67 -21.97
CA TRP A 182 7.97 -12.09 -22.02
C TRP A 182 8.21 -12.68 -23.43
N PRO A 183 8.83 -13.89 -23.58
CA PRO A 183 9.22 -14.85 -22.55
C PRO A 183 10.72 -14.83 -22.16
N ASP A 184 11.47 -13.75 -22.44
CA ASP A 184 12.93 -13.67 -22.30
C ASP A 184 13.44 -14.11 -20.92
N ALA A 185 14.41 -15.02 -20.88
CA ALA A 185 15.02 -15.53 -19.65
C ALA A 185 14.06 -16.16 -18.62
N ARG A 186 12.93 -16.71 -19.08
CA ARG A 186 12.01 -17.53 -18.28
C ARG A 186 12.07 -18.99 -18.68
N GLY A 187 11.74 -19.87 -17.74
CA GLY A 187 11.73 -21.30 -18.01
C GLY A 187 11.45 -22.14 -16.79
N ILE A 188 11.53 -23.44 -17.01
CA ILE A 188 11.26 -24.45 -16.00
C ILE A 188 12.35 -25.51 -16.01
N PHE A 189 12.83 -25.85 -14.82
CA PHE A 189 13.60 -27.07 -14.59
C PHE A 189 12.70 -28.13 -13.96
N HIS A 190 12.89 -29.39 -14.34
CA HIS A 190 12.41 -30.52 -13.56
C HIS A 190 13.43 -31.64 -13.54
N ASN A 191 13.45 -32.42 -12.46
CA ASN A 191 14.27 -33.62 -12.37
C ASN A 191 13.75 -34.75 -13.28
N ASP A 192 14.57 -35.77 -13.49
CA ASP A 192 14.26 -36.92 -14.36
C ASP A 192 13.00 -37.69 -13.88
N GLN A 193 12.75 -37.68 -12.57
CA GLN A 193 11.57 -38.31 -11.96
C GLN A 193 10.30 -37.43 -11.97
N LYS A 194 10.38 -36.19 -12.48
CA LYS A 194 9.23 -35.28 -12.59
C LYS A 194 8.52 -35.03 -11.25
N ASN A 195 9.27 -34.95 -10.15
CA ASN A 195 8.74 -34.79 -8.79
C ASN A 195 9.45 -33.70 -7.98
N PHE A 196 10.41 -33.01 -8.61
CA PHE A 196 11.07 -31.79 -8.12
C PHE A 196 11.28 -30.82 -9.29
N LEU A 197 10.81 -29.59 -9.15
CA LEU A 197 10.78 -28.58 -10.21
C LEU A 197 11.21 -27.22 -9.70
N VAL A 198 11.73 -26.38 -10.59
CA VAL A 198 12.03 -24.98 -10.31
C VAL A 198 11.54 -24.11 -11.47
N TRP A 199 10.60 -23.21 -11.19
CA TRP A 199 10.25 -22.14 -12.14
C TRP A 199 11.25 -20.99 -11.99
N VAL A 200 11.64 -20.38 -13.11
CA VAL A 200 12.64 -19.32 -13.17
C VAL A 200 12.01 -18.05 -13.74
N ASN A 201 12.16 -16.94 -13.01
CA ASN A 201 11.73 -15.57 -13.38
C ASN A 201 10.24 -15.38 -13.68
N GLU A 202 9.36 -16.03 -12.91
CA GLU A 202 7.90 -15.85 -13.00
C GLU A 202 7.45 -14.70 -12.07
N GLU A 203 6.85 -14.97 -10.91
CA GLU A 203 6.43 -13.96 -9.93
C GLU A 203 7.58 -13.56 -8.98
N ASP A 204 8.55 -14.46 -8.81
CA ASP A 204 9.79 -14.31 -8.04
C ASP A 204 10.96 -14.84 -8.91
N HIS A 205 12.22 -14.67 -8.48
CA HIS A 205 13.37 -15.20 -9.27
C HIS A 205 13.30 -16.71 -9.43
N SER A 206 12.89 -17.42 -8.37
CA SER A 206 12.70 -18.86 -8.42
C SER A 206 11.51 -19.32 -7.60
N ARG A 207 10.86 -20.38 -8.07
CA ARG A 207 9.82 -21.11 -7.31
C ARG A 207 10.17 -22.58 -7.29
N VAL A 208 10.66 -23.05 -6.14
CA VAL A 208 11.08 -24.44 -5.92
C VAL A 208 9.88 -25.26 -5.49
N ILE A 209 9.65 -26.40 -6.14
CA ILE A 209 8.45 -27.23 -6.01
C ILE A 209 8.88 -28.69 -5.84
N SER A 210 8.29 -29.38 -4.87
CA SER A 210 8.31 -30.84 -4.74
C SER A 210 6.88 -31.33 -4.74
N MET A 211 6.59 -32.38 -5.51
CA MET A 211 5.23 -32.93 -5.60
C MET A 211 5.23 -34.39 -6.00
N GLU A 212 4.13 -35.10 -5.71
CA GLU A 212 3.85 -36.44 -6.21
C GLU A 212 2.35 -36.76 -6.15
N SER A 213 1.90 -37.76 -6.92
CA SER A 213 0.50 -38.22 -6.99
C SER A 213 0.05 -39.06 -5.78
N SER A 214 0.72 -38.93 -4.63
CA SER A 214 0.41 -39.66 -3.40
C SER A 214 0.11 -38.70 -2.27
N GLY A 215 -0.50 -39.19 -1.19
CA GLY A 215 -0.71 -38.46 0.06
C GLY A 215 0.54 -38.35 0.97
N ASN A 216 1.73 -38.76 0.51
CA ASN A 216 2.93 -38.78 1.34
C ASN A 216 3.60 -37.40 1.44
N MET A 217 2.95 -36.47 2.14
CA MET A 217 3.46 -35.13 2.44
C MET A 217 4.84 -35.15 3.10
N LYS A 218 5.13 -36.14 3.96
CA LYS A 218 6.44 -36.26 4.64
C LYS A 218 7.58 -36.48 3.65
N LYS A 219 7.41 -37.41 2.71
CA LYS A 219 8.40 -37.69 1.65
C LYS A 219 8.54 -36.50 0.70
N VAL A 220 7.43 -35.86 0.31
CA VAL A 220 7.44 -34.65 -0.52
C VAL A 220 8.23 -33.53 0.18
N PHE A 221 8.01 -33.32 1.47
CA PHE A 221 8.71 -32.30 2.24
C PHE A 221 10.19 -32.64 2.49
N GLN A 222 10.52 -33.92 2.69
CA GLN A 222 11.92 -34.36 2.78
C GLN A 222 12.68 -34.11 1.48
N ARG A 223 12.08 -34.45 0.33
CA ARG A 223 12.63 -34.17 -1.00
C ARG A 223 12.76 -32.66 -1.22
N PHE A 224 11.75 -31.88 -0.82
CA PHE A 224 11.77 -30.42 -0.87
C PHE A 224 12.94 -29.83 -0.06
N CYS A 225 13.08 -30.20 1.22
CA CYS A 225 14.15 -29.69 2.09
C CYS A 225 15.54 -30.03 1.54
N THR A 226 15.72 -31.27 1.07
CA THR A 226 17.00 -31.74 0.53
C THR A 226 17.33 -31.02 -0.78
N GLY A 227 16.38 -30.94 -1.71
CA GLY A 227 16.54 -30.27 -2.99
C GLY A 227 16.79 -28.77 -2.83
N LEU A 228 16.03 -28.08 -1.97
CA LEU A 228 16.21 -26.66 -1.70
C LEU A 228 17.60 -26.36 -1.12
N LYS A 229 18.07 -27.16 -0.15
CA LYS A 229 19.43 -27.04 0.41
C LYS A 229 20.52 -27.26 -0.65
N LYS A 230 20.34 -28.22 -1.58
CA LYS A 230 21.27 -28.43 -2.70
C LYS A 230 21.29 -27.24 -3.66
N VAL A 231 20.12 -26.70 -4.02
CA VAL A 231 20.01 -25.50 -4.86
C VAL A 231 20.71 -24.31 -4.19
N GLU A 232 20.40 -24.04 -2.92
CA GLU A 232 21.02 -22.95 -2.15
C GLU A 232 22.54 -23.10 -2.04
N ALA A 233 23.04 -24.31 -1.72
CA ALA A 233 24.48 -24.58 -1.68
C ALA A 233 25.15 -24.34 -3.04
N SER A 234 24.49 -24.71 -4.13
CA SER A 234 24.98 -24.52 -5.49
C SER A 234 25.01 -23.03 -5.92
N ILE A 235 24.06 -22.23 -5.44
CA ILE A 235 24.04 -20.76 -5.60
C ILE A 235 25.14 -20.10 -4.76
N LYS A 236 25.30 -20.51 -3.49
CA LYS A 236 26.38 -20.04 -2.60
C LYS A 236 27.77 -20.34 -3.16
N ALA A 237 27.96 -21.51 -3.75
CA ALA A 237 29.21 -21.87 -4.42
C ALA A 237 29.55 -20.98 -5.63
N GLN A 238 28.57 -20.22 -6.16
CA GLN A 238 28.78 -19.22 -7.21
C GLN A 238 29.00 -17.80 -6.67
N GLY A 239 29.01 -17.61 -5.34
CA GLY A 239 29.17 -16.30 -4.70
C GLY A 239 27.87 -15.48 -4.58
N HIS A 240 26.71 -16.14 -4.70
CA HIS A 240 25.39 -15.53 -4.56
C HIS A 240 24.63 -16.10 -3.37
N GLU A 241 23.59 -15.40 -2.90
CA GLU A 241 22.73 -15.86 -1.83
C GLU A 241 21.28 -15.42 -2.05
N PHE A 242 20.36 -15.95 -1.24
CA PHE A 242 18.97 -15.50 -1.28
C PHE A 242 18.76 -14.25 -0.42
N MET A 243 17.82 -13.40 -0.84
CA MET A 243 17.33 -12.26 -0.04
C MET A 243 16.65 -12.77 1.22
N TRP A 244 17.10 -12.30 2.37
CA TRP A 244 16.64 -12.74 3.68
C TRP A 244 16.99 -11.72 4.77
N ASN A 245 16.10 -11.53 5.75
CA ASN A 245 16.41 -10.81 6.99
C ASN A 245 15.66 -11.43 8.20
N ASP A 246 16.06 -11.03 9.41
CA ASP A 246 15.48 -11.56 10.65
C ASP A 246 13.99 -11.28 10.78
N HIS A 247 13.53 -10.09 10.36
CA HIS A 247 12.14 -9.66 10.52
C HIS A 247 11.19 -10.38 9.56
N LEU A 248 11.48 -10.37 8.27
CA LEU A 248 10.57 -10.82 7.21
C LEU A 248 10.93 -12.21 6.67
N GLY A 249 12.01 -12.84 7.14
CA GLY A 249 12.50 -14.10 6.57
C GLY A 249 12.95 -13.91 5.13
N PHE A 250 12.60 -14.84 4.24
CA PHE A 250 12.92 -14.72 2.81
C PHE A 250 12.08 -13.62 2.14
N ILE A 251 12.76 -12.70 1.47
CA ILE A 251 12.14 -11.57 0.78
C ILE A 251 11.66 -12.02 -0.60
N LEU A 252 10.41 -11.68 -0.91
CA LEU A 252 9.73 -12.03 -2.15
C LEU A 252 8.94 -10.84 -2.67
N THR A 253 8.48 -10.92 -3.92
CA THR A 253 7.84 -9.78 -4.59
C THR A 253 6.54 -9.35 -3.93
N CYS A 254 5.70 -10.32 -3.57
CA CYS A 254 4.40 -10.06 -2.96
C CYS A 254 4.50 -10.18 -1.44
N PRO A 255 4.05 -9.18 -0.65
CA PRO A 255 4.06 -9.26 0.82
C PRO A 255 3.33 -10.48 1.38
N SER A 256 2.37 -11.07 0.64
CA SER A 256 1.69 -12.29 1.10
C SER A 256 2.58 -13.53 1.15
N ASN A 257 3.74 -13.51 0.48
CA ASN A 257 4.64 -14.64 0.40
C ASN A 257 5.88 -14.49 1.30
N LEU A 258 6.04 -13.40 2.05
CA LEU A 258 7.16 -13.23 3.00
C LEU A 258 7.25 -14.35 4.03
N GLY A 259 8.40 -14.46 4.68
CA GLY A 259 8.71 -15.45 5.69
C GLY A 259 9.30 -16.70 5.06
N THR A 260 8.59 -17.80 5.16
CA THR A 260 9.03 -19.07 4.56
C THR A 260 8.85 -19.08 3.04
N GLY A 261 7.91 -18.27 2.52
CA GLY A 261 7.34 -18.41 1.18
C GLY A 261 6.59 -19.72 0.95
N LEU A 262 6.47 -20.57 1.98
CA LEU A 262 6.09 -21.96 1.83
C LEU A 262 4.58 -22.11 1.71
N ARG A 263 4.15 -22.75 0.63
CA ARG A 263 2.82 -23.30 0.49
C ARG A 263 2.90 -24.81 0.35
N ALA A 264 2.51 -25.50 1.42
CA ALA A 264 2.26 -26.92 1.46
C ALA A 264 0.76 -27.17 1.29
N GLY A 265 0.41 -28.16 0.48
CA GLY A 265 -0.98 -28.51 0.25
C GLY A 265 -1.16 -29.84 -0.44
N VAL A 266 -2.41 -30.27 -0.48
CA VAL A 266 -2.86 -31.49 -1.11
C VAL A 266 -4.06 -31.22 -2.01
N HIS A 267 -4.20 -32.01 -3.07
CA HIS A 267 -5.50 -32.17 -3.71
C HIS A 267 -6.28 -33.23 -2.96
N VAL A 268 -7.40 -32.84 -2.35
CA VAL A 268 -8.24 -33.73 -1.53
C VAL A 268 -9.69 -33.68 -1.98
N LYS A 269 -10.33 -34.85 -2.05
CA LYS A 269 -11.73 -35.03 -2.45
C LYS A 269 -12.63 -35.00 -1.21
N LEU A 270 -13.49 -34.00 -1.10
CA LEU A 270 -14.37 -33.73 0.05
C LEU A 270 -15.82 -33.43 -0.40
N PRO A 271 -16.48 -34.31 -1.17
CA PRO A 271 -17.78 -34.01 -1.79
C PRO A 271 -18.95 -33.85 -0.82
N HIS A 272 -18.88 -34.39 0.40
CA HIS A 272 -19.92 -34.20 1.41
C HIS A 272 -19.65 -32.94 2.22
N LEU A 273 -18.43 -32.76 2.72
CA LEU A 273 -18.03 -31.57 3.46
C LEU A 273 -18.18 -30.29 2.61
N ALA A 274 -18.00 -30.38 1.29
CA ALA A 274 -18.25 -29.27 0.37
C ALA A 274 -19.69 -28.72 0.41
N LYS A 275 -20.66 -29.53 0.85
CA LYS A 275 -22.07 -29.15 0.94
C LYS A 275 -22.43 -28.52 2.28
N GLU A 276 -21.55 -28.64 3.27
CA GLU A 276 -21.76 -28.09 4.61
C GLU A 276 -21.48 -26.58 4.64
N ASN A 277 -22.40 -25.81 5.23
CA ASN A 277 -22.25 -24.36 5.40
C ASN A 277 -21.08 -23.99 6.33
N LYS A 278 -20.64 -24.92 7.19
CA LYS A 278 -19.54 -24.74 8.14
C LYS A 278 -18.15 -25.01 7.55
N PHE A 279 -18.03 -25.44 6.30
CA PHE A 279 -16.72 -25.81 5.74
C PHE A 279 -15.70 -24.65 5.75
N ASP A 280 -16.13 -23.42 5.43
CA ASP A 280 -15.23 -22.25 5.48
C ASP A 280 -14.84 -21.85 6.89
N GLU A 281 -15.72 -22.06 7.87
CA GLU A 281 -15.44 -21.86 9.29
C GLU A 281 -14.40 -22.88 9.79
N LEU A 282 -14.56 -24.14 9.40
CA LEU A 282 -13.64 -25.22 9.71
C LEU A 282 -12.24 -24.95 9.16
N LEU A 283 -12.12 -24.49 7.91
CA LEU A 283 -10.83 -24.13 7.32
C LEU A 283 -10.17 -22.95 8.03
N LYS A 284 -10.93 -21.93 8.43
CA LYS A 284 -10.40 -20.82 9.24
C LYS A 284 -9.88 -21.30 10.59
N LEU A 285 -10.63 -22.20 11.25
CA LEU A 285 -10.25 -22.83 12.51
C LEU A 285 -8.93 -23.61 12.37
N LEU A 286 -8.80 -24.41 11.31
CA LEU A 286 -7.60 -25.19 10.99
C LEU A 286 -6.45 -24.34 10.43
N ARG A 287 -6.62 -23.03 10.23
CA ARG A 287 -5.67 -22.13 9.54
C ARG A 287 -5.28 -22.61 8.13
N LEU A 288 -6.24 -23.23 7.44
CA LEU A 288 -6.14 -23.70 6.07
C LEU A 288 -6.92 -22.80 5.11
N GLN A 289 -6.60 -22.91 3.83
CA GLN A 289 -7.32 -22.26 2.73
C GLN A 289 -7.62 -23.29 1.64
N LYS A 290 -8.77 -23.13 0.95
CA LYS A 290 -9.18 -23.95 -0.19
C LYS A 290 -9.12 -23.18 -1.51
N ARG A 291 -8.82 -23.89 -2.60
CA ARG A 291 -8.93 -23.42 -4.00
C ARG A 291 -9.44 -24.55 -4.90
N GLY A 292 -9.90 -24.23 -6.11
CA GLY A 292 -10.04 -25.26 -7.15
C GLY A 292 -8.67 -25.76 -7.62
N THR A 293 -8.68 -26.83 -8.42
CA THR A 293 -7.48 -27.59 -8.79
C THR A 293 -6.60 -26.92 -9.84
N GLY A 294 -7.06 -25.85 -10.50
CA GLY A 294 -6.29 -25.09 -11.49
C GLY A 294 -5.78 -23.74 -11.01
N GLY A 295 -5.91 -23.41 -9.71
CA GLY A 295 -5.35 -22.18 -9.14
C GLY A 295 -6.35 -21.28 -8.43
N VAL A 296 -6.00 -19.99 -8.32
CA VAL A 296 -6.70 -18.97 -7.51
C VAL A 296 -8.16 -18.77 -7.94
N ASP A 297 -8.44 -18.88 -9.23
CA ASP A 297 -9.75 -18.51 -9.83
C ASP A 297 -10.54 -19.71 -10.36
N THR A 298 -10.04 -20.94 -10.17
CA THR A 298 -10.72 -22.14 -10.65
C THR A 298 -11.74 -22.64 -9.64
N ALA A 299 -12.94 -22.99 -10.11
CA ALA A 299 -13.94 -23.68 -9.31
C ALA A 299 -13.48 -25.11 -8.99
N SER A 300 -13.93 -25.66 -7.87
CA SER A 300 -13.77 -27.09 -7.60
C SER A 300 -14.62 -27.90 -8.59
N THR A 301 -14.01 -28.86 -9.26
CA THR A 301 -14.74 -29.95 -9.91
C THR A 301 -15.03 -31.01 -8.85
N ASP A 302 -16.20 -31.68 -8.93
CA ASP A 302 -16.53 -32.92 -8.20
C ASP A 302 -16.27 -33.01 -6.68
N GLY A 303 -16.13 -31.88 -5.99
CA GLY A 303 -15.79 -31.82 -4.56
C GLY A 303 -14.29 -31.93 -4.27
N THR A 304 -13.43 -31.80 -5.28
CA THR A 304 -11.96 -31.82 -5.14
C THR A 304 -11.41 -30.40 -4.92
N PHE A 305 -10.59 -30.23 -3.89
CA PHE A 305 -9.99 -28.94 -3.51
C PHE A 305 -8.47 -29.03 -3.36
N ASP A 306 -7.75 -27.96 -3.71
CA ASP A 306 -6.40 -27.66 -3.24
C ASP A 306 -6.51 -27.06 -1.82
N ILE A 307 -6.21 -27.88 -0.82
CA ILE A 307 -6.17 -27.49 0.59
C ILE A 307 -4.72 -27.23 0.99
N SER A 308 -4.44 -26.04 1.52
CA SER A 308 -3.08 -25.62 1.88
C SER A 308 -3.05 -24.70 3.10
N ASN A 309 -1.87 -24.51 3.69
CA ASN A 309 -1.69 -23.55 4.79
C ASN A 309 -2.10 -22.13 4.36
N ALA A 310 -2.72 -21.37 5.26
CA ALA A 310 -3.02 -19.95 5.06
C ALA A 310 -1.84 -19.02 5.45
N ASP A 311 -1.07 -19.43 6.46
CA ASP A 311 0.06 -18.69 7.04
C ASP A 311 1.34 -18.85 6.20
N ARG A 312 2.20 -17.82 6.16
CA ARG A 312 3.54 -17.86 5.50
C ARG A 312 4.65 -17.30 6.38
N LEU A 313 4.32 -16.24 7.11
CA LEU A 313 5.18 -15.48 8.00
C LEU A 313 4.87 -15.83 9.47
N GLY A 314 5.85 -15.64 10.35
CA GLY A 314 5.75 -15.97 11.79
C GLY A 314 5.80 -17.46 12.19
N LYS A 315 5.75 -18.40 11.25
CA LYS A 315 5.88 -19.85 11.49
C LYS A 315 6.96 -20.47 10.61
N SER A 316 7.66 -21.47 11.11
CA SER A 316 8.67 -22.23 10.36
C SER A 316 8.06 -23.18 9.32
N GLU A 317 8.86 -23.66 8.38
CA GLU A 317 8.43 -24.60 7.34
C GLU A 317 7.88 -25.90 7.91
N VAL A 318 8.51 -26.44 8.96
CA VAL A 318 8.02 -27.63 9.68
C VAL A 318 6.64 -27.39 10.28
N GLU A 319 6.43 -26.26 10.98
CA GLU A 319 5.14 -25.93 11.59
C GLU A 319 4.04 -25.80 10.54
N LEU A 320 4.33 -25.13 9.41
CA LEU A 320 3.36 -24.96 8.33
C LEU A 320 2.97 -26.28 7.66
N VAL A 321 3.93 -27.19 7.43
CA VAL A 321 3.66 -28.50 6.84
C VAL A 321 2.91 -29.40 7.82
N GLN A 322 3.29 -29.39 9.11
CA GLN A 322 2.60 -30.16 10.14
C GLN A 322 1.14 -29.72 10.29
N LEU A 323 0.89 -28.42 10.23
CA LEU A 323 -0.47 -27.85 10.26
C LEU A 323 -1.34 -28.36 9.10
N VAL A 324 -0.75 -28.49 7.90
CA VAL A 324 -1.45 -29.05 6.73
C VAL A 324 -1.74 -30.53 6.91
N ILE A 325 -0.78 -31.31 7.39
CA ILE A 325 -0.96 -32.75 7.63
C ILE A 325 -2.11 -32.97 8.62
N ASN A 326 -2.04 -32.36 9.80
CA ASN A 326 -3.05 -32.52 10.85
C ASN A 326 -4.42 -32.07 10.35
N GLY A 327 -4.49 -30.90 9.71
CA GLY A 327 -5.77 -30.37 9.26
C GLY A 327 -6.39 -31.19 8.12
N VAL A 328 -5.59 -31.75 7.22
CA VAL A 328 -6.10 -32.66 6.16
C VAL A 328 -6.61 -33.97 6.76
N GLU A 329 -5.93 -34.54 7.76
CA GLU A 329 -6.40 -35.73 8.47
C GLU A 329 -7.77 -35.47 9.10
N THR A 330 -7.94 -34.34 9.79
CA THR A 330 -9.23 -33.91 10.35
C THR A 330 -10.31 -33.76 9.28
N LEU A 331 -10.00 -33.13 8.13
CA LEU A 331 -10.97 -32.98 7.04
C LEU A 331 -11.42 -34.33 6.48
N ILE A 332 -10.51 -35.31 6.38
CA ILE A 332 -10.81 -36.66 5.91
C ILE A 332 -11.67 -37.42 6.94
N GLU A 333 -11.39 -37.28 8.23
CA GLU A 333 -12.19 -37.88 9.30
C GLU A 333 -13.65 -37.40 9.24
N ILE A 334 -13.84 -36.09 9.09
CA ILE A 334 -15.18 -35.49 8.97
C ILE A 334 -15.87 -35.94 7.68
N GLU A 335 -15.15 -35.96 6.54
CA GLU A 335 -15.71 -36.45 5.28
C GLU A 335 -16.17 -37.92 5.40
N LYS A 336 -15.39 -38.78 6.08
CA LYS A 336 -15.77 -40.17 6.36
C LYS A 336 -16.99 -40.29 7.25
N ALA A 337 -17.19 -39.39 8.20
CA ALA A 337 -18.37 -39.35 9.05
C ALA A 337 -19.62 -38.90 8.26
N LEU A 338 -19.48 -37.84 7.47
CA LEU A 338 -20.55 -37.34 6.60
C LEU A 338 -20.97 -38.39 5.55
N GLU A 339 -20.02 -39.16 5.01
CA GLU A 339 -20.32 -40.31 4.13
C GLU A 339 -21.21 -41.37 4.80
N LYS A 340 -21.15 -41.50 6.13
CA LYS A 340 -22.00 -42.42 6.91
C LYS A 340 -23.33 -41.78 7.35
N GLY A 341 -23.56 -40.51 7.01
CA GLY A 341 -24.75 -39.76 7.42
C GLY A 341 -24.70 -39.20 8.85
N GLU A 342 -23.51 -39.14 9.46
CA GLU A 342 -23.29 -38.53 10.77
C GLU A 342 -23.23 -36.99 10.66
N SER A 343 -23.53 -36.26 11.74
CA SER A 343 -23.50 -34.79 11.71
C SER A 343 -22.08 -34.26 11.76
N ILE A 344 -21.77 -33.19 11.00
CA ILE A 344 -20.50 -32.47 11.13
C ILE A 344 -20.26 -31.97 12.57
N ASP A 345 -21.32 -31.69 13.32
CA ASP A 345 -21.23 -31.18 14.69
C ASP A 345 -20.66 -32.20 15.68
N ASP A 346 -20.90 -33.49 15.44
CA ASP A 346 -20.39 -34.58 16.28
C ASP A 346 -18.88 -34.81 16.07
N HIS A 347 -18.35 -34.33 14.93
CA HIS A 347 -16.95 -34.48 14.51
C HIS A 347 -16.23 -33.15 14.36
N TRP A 348 -16.82 -32.06 14.87
CA TRP A 348 -16.20 -30.75 14.81
C TRP A 348 -14.90 -30.79 15.63
N PRO A 349 -13.74 -30.42 15.03
CA PRO A 349 -12.49 -30.58 15.71
C PRO A 349 -12.45 -29.65 16.91
N THR A 350 -12.24 -30.24 18.08
CA THR A 350 -11.76 -29.54 19.24
C THR A 350 -10.29 -29.21 18.98
N ILE A 351 -10.00 -28.22 18.13
CA ILE A 351 -8.64 -27.71 18.00
C ILE A 351 -8.29 -27.02 19.30
N VAL A 352 -7.60 -27.76 20.16
CA VAL A 352 -6.95 -27.25 21.36
C VAL A 352 -5.61 -26.67 20.91
N GLU A 353 -5.62 -25.42 20.46
CA GLU A 353 -4.83 -24.39 21.14
C GLU A 353 -5.80 -23.28 21.58
N ARG A 354 -6.76 -23.66 22.44
CA ARG A 354 -6.80 -22.98 23.73
C ARG A 354 -5.84 -23.76 24.61
N PRO A 355 -5.01 -23.14 25.45
CA PRO A 355 -4.30 -23.93 26.46
C PRO A 355 -5.36 -24.74 27.23
N PRO A 356 -5.06 -25.96 27.68
CA PRO A 356 -6.05 -26.74 28.40
C PRO A 356 -6.51 -25.95 29.63
N GLY A 357 -7.76 -25.47 29.62
CA GLY A 357 -8.35 -24.64 30.67
C GLY A 357 -8.83 -23.27 30.20
N ASP A 358 -9.41 -22.49 31.11
CA ASP A 358 -9.93 -21.14 30.88
C ASP A 358 -8.85 -20.08 30.51
N PHE A 359 -7.67 -20.47 30.01
CA PHE A 359 -6.59 -19.53 29.72
C PHE A 359 -6.89 -18.67 28.48
N PRO A 360 -6.72 -17.33 28.55
CA PRO A 360 -7.01 -16.43 27.43
C PRO A 360 -5.98 -16.52 26.29
N ASP A 361 -6.42 -16.39 25.03
CA ASP A 361 -5.49 -16.22 23.89
C ASP A 361 -4.92 -14.80 23.90
N LEU A 362 -3.63 -14.70 24.23
CA LEU A 362 -2.89 -13.44 24.32
C LEU A 362 -1.97 -13.19 23.10
N SER A 363 -2.09 -13.99 22.03
CA SER A 363 -1.19 -13.94 20.87
C SER A 363 -1.19 -12.61 20.11
N LYS A 364 -2.20 -11.76 20.32
CA LYS A 364 -2.37 -10.46 19.68
C LYS A 364 -2.19 -9.29 20.65
N HIS A 365 -1.72 -9.55 21.87
CA HIS A 365 -1.76 -8.60 22.97
C HIS A 365 -0.40 -7.93 23.21
N ASN A 366 -0.38 -6.60 23.18
CA ASN A 366 0.77 -5.74 23.46
C ASN A 366 0.60 -5.03 24.83
N ASN A 367 0.68 -5.79 25.91
CA ASN A 367 0.64 -5.29 27.27
C ASN A 367 1.50 -6.14 28.22
N TRP A 368 1.89 -5.58 29.38
CA TRP A 368 2.78 -6.26 30.33
C TRP A 368 2.16 -7.53 30.93
N MET A 369 0.85 -7.55 31.18
CA MET A 369 0.13 -8.73 31.63
C MET A 369 0.30 -9.88 30.64
N ALA A 370 0.06 -9.66 29.35
CA ALA A 370 0.25 -10.67 28.31
C ALA A 370 1.70 -11.17 28.21
N LYS A 371 2.69 -10.31 28.51
CA LYS A 371 4.11 -10.68 28.56
C LYS A 371 4.53 -11.43 29.82
N CYS A 372 3.68 -11.48 30.85
CA CYS A 372 3.98 -12.10 32.15
C CYS A 372 3.07 -13.29 32.45
N LEU A 373 1.84 -13.31 31.94
CA LEU A 373 0.88 -14.37 32.17
C LEU A 373 1.22 -15.59 31.31
N THR A 374 1.65 -16.67 31.97
CA THR A 374 1.86 -17.97 31.33
C THR A 374 0.73 -18.93 31.72
N PRO A 375 0.47 -19.99 30.93
CA PRO A 375 -0.50 -21.02 31.29
C PRO A 375 -0.28 -21.58 32.69
N GLU A 376 0.98 -21.78 33.10
CA GLU A 376 1.34 -22.28 34.43
C GLU A 376 0.97 -21.30 35.54
N ILE A 377 1.23 -20.00 35.35
CA ILE A 377 0.85 -18.95 36.30
C ILE A 377 -0.68 -18.91 36.43
N TYR A 378 -1.40 -18.88 35.32
CA TYR A 378 -2.86 -18.85 35.34
C TYR A 378 -3.46 -20.09 35.99
N ASP A 379 -2.99 -21.29 35.65
CA ASP A 379 -3.47 -22.54 36.24
C ASP A 379 -3.26 -22.58 37.76
N SER A 380 -2.18 -21.98 38.26
CA SER A 380 -1.91 -21.88 39.70
C SER A 380 -2.80 -20.85 40.42
N LEU A 381 -3.38 -19.89 39.68
CA LEU A 381 -4.14 -18.75 40.22
C LEU A 381 -5.65 -18.82 39.94
N LYS A 382 -6.12 -19.61 38.96
CA LYS A 382 -7.52 -19.64 38.49
C LYS A 382 -8.55 -20.02 39.55
N GLU A 383 -8.17 -20.87 40.50
CA GLU A 383 -9.03 -21.27 41.63
C GLU A 383 -8.88 -20.34 42.85
N LYS A 384 -7.91 -19.41 42.83
CA LYS A 384 -7.70 -18.46 43.93
C LYS A 384 -8.66 -17.28 43.80
N LYS A 385 -9.08 -16.79 44.96
CA LYS A 385 -9.86 -15.56 45.11
C LYS A 385 -9.40 -14.84 46.36
N THR A 386 -9.48 -13.52 46.34
CA THR A 386 -9.28 -12.70 47.53
C THR A 386 -10.43 -12.95 48.52
N SER A 387 -10.26 -12.50 49.77
CA SER A 387 -11.29 -12.57 50.80
C SER A 387 -12.59 -11.88 50.41
N SER A 388 -12.53 -10.85 49.56
CA SER A 388 -13.72 -10.18 49.01
C SER A 388 -14.37 -10.98 47.86
N GLY A 389 -13.64 -11.92 47.26
CA GLY A 389 -14.08 -12.76 46.15
C GLY A 389 -13.56 -12.34 44.77
N PHE A 390 -12.59 -11.41 44.69
CA PHE A 390 -11.98 -11.02 43.42
C PHE A 390 -11.07 -12.13 42.88
N THR A 391 -11.12 -12.39 41.58
CA THR A 391 -10.45 -13.53 40.92
C THR A 391 -9.36 -13.08 39.96
N ILE A 392 -8.53 -14.02 39.49
CA ILE A 392 -7.53 -13.76 38.46
C ILE A 392 -8.15 -13.24 37.15
N ASP A 393 -9.34 -13.70 36.78
CA ASP A 393 -10.06 -13.20 35.59
C ASP A 393 -10.43 -11.73 35.76
N GLY A 394 -10.88 -11.34 36.96
CA GLY A 394 -11.09 -9.93 37.29
C GLY A 394 -9.82 -9.09 37.14
N VAL A 395 -8.66 -9.65 37.50
CA VAL A 395 -7.36 -8.98 37.37
C VAL A 395 -7.00 -8.74 35.90
N ILE A 396 -7.21 -9.73 35.03
CA ILE A 396 -6.68 -9.72 33.65
C ILE A 396 -7.71 -9.25 32.61
N GLN A 397 -9.01 -9.18 32.93
CA GLN A 397 -10.10 -8.92 31.98
C GLN A 397 -9.85 -7.69 31.09
N THR A 398 -9.36 -6.60 31.69
CA THR A 398 -9.03 -5.37 30.94
C THR A 398 -7.97 -5.60 29.87
N GLY A 399 -6.95 -6.41 30.16
CA GLY A 399 -5.92 -6.76 29.20
C GLY A 399 -6.40 -7.80 28.20
N VAL A 400 -7.23 -8.77 28.60
CA VAL A 400 -7.78 -9.78 27.68
C VAL A 400 -8.70 -9.15 26.63
N ASP A 401 -9.62 -8.27 27.05
CA ASP A 401 -10.58 -7.64 26.13
C ASP A 401 -9.96 -6.48 25.33
N ASN A 402 -8.87 -5.89 25.84
CA ASN A 402 -8.12 -4.85 25.15
C ASN A 402 -6.69 -5.34 24.85
N PRO A 403 -6.44 -5.83 23.62
CA PRO A 403 -5.12 -6.28 23.18
C PRO A 403 -4.02 -5.23 23.27
N GLY A 404 -4.32 -3.97 23.58
CA GLY A 404 -3.32 -2.92 23.78
C GLY A 404 -3.07 -2.12 22.52
N HIS A 405 -2.34 -1.01 22.67
CA HIS A 405 -2.07 -0.07 21.60
C HIS A 405 -0.72 -0.42 20.92
N PRO A 406 -0.61 -0.39 19.58
CA PRO A 406 0.60 -0.82 18.87
C PRO A 406 1.84 0.03 19.20
N PHE A 407 1.67 1.26 19.69
CA PHE A 407 2.75 2.19 19.98
C PHE A 407 3.03 2.38 21.49
N ILE A 408 2.20 1.82 22.38
CA ILE A 408 2.30 2.05 23.84
C ILE A 408 2.14 0.71 24.58
N MET A 409 3.16 0.35 25.37
CA MET A 409 3.12 -0.83 26.25
C MET A 409 2.23 -0.56 27.47
N THR A 410 0.98 -1.00 27.41
CA THR A 410 0.02 -0.86 28.53
C THR A 410 0.25 -1.94 29.60
N VAL A 411 -0.38 -1.80 30.78
CA VAL A 411 -0.24 -2.81 31.84
C VAL A 411 -1.07 -4.05 31.57
N GLY A 412 -2.36 -3.91 31.24
CA GLY A 412 -3.26 -5.03 30.96
C GLY A 412 -3.76 -5.78 32.20
N ALA A 413 -3.55 -5.26 33.41
CA ALA A 413 -4.05 -5.83 34.65
C ALA A 413 -4.51 -4.75 35.65
N VAL A 414 -5.48 -5.09 36.51
CA VAL A 414 -6.01 -4.24 37.60
C VAL A 414 -6.20 -5.03 38.89
N ALA A 415 -6.17 -4.34 40.03
CA ALA A 415 -6.53 -4.90 41.33
C ALA A 415 -7.98 -4.59 41.70
N GLY A 416 -8.67 -5.55 42.31
CA GLY A 416 -10.05 -5.40 42.80
C GLY A 416 -10.13 -5.01 44.27
N ASP A 417 -9.07 -5.26 45.03
CA ASP A 417 -8.92 -4.90 46.45
C ASP A 417 -7.42 -4.86 46.85
N GLU A 418 -7.12 -4.53 48.11
CA GLU A 418 -5.75 -4.47 48.63
C GLU A 418 -5.04 -5.84 48.56
N GLU A 419 -5.77 -6.92 48.84
CA GLU A 419 -5.25 -8.29 48.91
C GLU A 419 -4.92 -8.88 47.53
N SER A 420 -5.43 -8.28 46.44
CA SER A 420 -5.15 -8.70 45.07
C SER A 420 -3.65 -8.78 44.77
N TYR A 421 -2.85 -7.84 45.29
CA TYR A 421 -1.39 -7.82 45.11
C TYR A 421 -0.66 -8.91 45.91
N GLU A 422 -1.30 -9.52 46.90
CA GLU A 422 -0.75 -10.64 47.66
C GLU A 422 -1.19 -11.99 47.06
N VAL A 423 -2.49 -12.14 46.79
CA VAL A 423 -3.08 -13.40 46.28
C VAL A 423 -2.62 -13.72 44.86
N PHE A 424 -2.45 -12.70 44.02
CA PHE A 424 -2.03 -12.82 42.62
C PHE A 424 -0.60 -12.31 42.38
N ALA A 425 0.24 -12.28 43.42
CA ALA A 425 1.62 -11.79 43.36
C ALA A 425 2.45 -12.49 42.26
N ASP A 426 2.24 -13.80 42.06
CA ASP A 426 2.95 -14.58 41.02
C ASP A 426 2.77 -14.01 39.59
N LEU A 427 1.68 -13.27 39.35
CA LEU A 427 1.48 -12.50 38.11
C LEU A 427 1.83 -11.01 38.26
N LEU A 428 1.37 -10.38 39.34
CA LEU A 428 1.46 -8.93 39.51
C LEU A 428 2.90 -8.45 39.79
N ASP A 429 3.72 -9.20 40.53
CA ASP A 429 5.11 -8.83 40.81
C ASP A 429 5.95 -8.77 39.52
N PRO A 430 5.92 -9.78 38.61
CA PRO A 430 6.59 -9.68 37.31
C PRO A 430 6.13 -8.49 36.46
N ILE A 431 4.83 -8.15 36.51
CA ILE A 431 4.30 -6.97 35.81
C ILE A 431 4.87 -5.69 36.42
N ILE A 432 4.90 -5.60 37.74
CA ILE A 432 5.44 -4.45 38.49
C ILE A 432 6.92 -4.28 38.20
N GLU A 433 7.70 -5.34 38.25
CA GLU A 433 9.14 -5.33 37.98
C GLU A 433 9.43 -4.80 36.57
N LYS A 434 8.76 -5.33 35.54
CA LYS A 434 8.93 -4.88 34.15
C LYS A 434 8.46 -3.45 33.94
N ARG A 435 7.33 -3.05 34.56
CA ARG A 435 6.77 -1.71 34.40
C ARG A 435 7.58 -0.64 35.13
N HIS A 436 8.16 -0.97 36.28
CA HIS A 436 8.87 -0.06 37.19
C HIS A 436 10.37 -0.37 37.26
N ASN A 437 10.97 -0.70 36.10
CA ASN A 437 12.42 -0.68 35.90
C ASN A 437 13.22 -1.59 36.85
N GLY A 438 12.77 -2.83 37.00
CA GLY A 438 13.43 -3.82 37.84
C GLY A 438 13.08 -3.69 39.32
N TYR A 439 11.96 -3.04 39.66
CA TYR A 439 11.47 -2.99 41.05
C TYR A 439 11.01 -4.38 41.50
N THR A 440 11.93 -5.14 42.11
CA THR A 440 11.67 -6.53 42.52
C THR A 440 10.85 -6.59 43.81
N LYS A 441 10.21 -7.74 44.04
CA LYS A 441 9.36 -8.00 45.21
C LYS A 441 10.00 -7.75 46.60
N ASP A 442 11.33 -7.74 46.66
CA ASP A 442 12.08 -7.56 47.91
C ASP A 442 12.45 -6.09 48.16
N MET A 443 12.23 -5.20 47.18
CA MET A 443 12.51 -3.77 47.32
C MET A 443 11.46 -3.08 48.20
N LYS A 444 11.87 -2.01 48.87
CA LYS A 444 10.99 -1.23 49.75
C LYS A 444 10.78 0.16 49.19
N HIS A 445 9.55 0.64 49.26
CA HIS A 445 9.19 1.95 48.75
C HIS A 445 9.40 3.01 49.83
N THR A 446 9.89 4.18 49.43
CA THR A 446 10.07 5.33 50.32
C THR A 446 9.06 6.41 49.97
N THR A 447 8.42 7.00 50.96
CA THR A 447 7.51 8.16 50.82
C THR A 447 8.08 9.38 51.52
N ASP A 448 7.87 10.57 50.95
CA ASP A 448 8.34 11.84 51.52
C ASP A 448 7.51 12.99 50.95
N LEU A 449 6.63 13.58 51.77
CA LEU A 449 5.77 14.72 51.42
C LEU A 449 6.28 16.04 52.01
N ASP A 450 7.60 16.20 52.15
CA ASP A 450 8.22 17.44 52.62
C ASP A 450 8.71 18.33 51.46
N ALA A 451 7.86 19.25 51.02
CA ALA A 451 8.16 20.17 49.92
C ALA A 451 9.34 21.12 50.21
N THR A 452 9.75 21.29 51.47
CA THR A 452 10.91 22.14 51.82
C THR A 452 12.23 21.55 51.32
N LYS A 453 12.25 20.24 51.03
CA LYS A 453 13.41 19.51 50.48
C LYS A 453 13.60 19.65 48.98
N LEU A 454 12.66 20.28 48.25
CA LEU A 454 12.89 20.61 46.85
C LEU A 454 14.01 21.66 46.73
N GLU A 455 14.80 21.59 45.67
CA GLU A 455 15.95 22.46 45.42
C GLU A 455 15.84 23.24 44.09
N GLY A 456 16.45 24.42 44.08
CA GLY A 456 16.51 25.33 42.94
C GLY A 456 15.32 26.28 42.79
N ASP A 457 15.50 27.24 41.87
CA ASP A 457 14.55 28.35 41.59
C ASP A 457 13.35 27.90 40.75
N GLU A 458 12.36 28.77 40.60
CA GLU A 458 11.20 28.54 39.72
C GLU A 458 11.61 28.21 38.27
N LEU A 459 10.85 27.34 37.62
CA LEU A 459 11.09 26.99 36.21
C LEU A 459 10.77 28.18 35.30
N ASP A 460 11.58 28.37 34.26
CA ASP A 460 11.49 29.53 33.37
C ASP A 460 10.10 29.66 32.73
N SER A 461 9.33 30.66 33.18
CA SER A 461 7.94 30.91 32.76
C SER A 461 7.80 31.34 31.30
N LYS A 462 8.91 31.66 30.60
CA LYS A 462 8.90 31.84 29.15
C LYS A 462 8.61 30.53 28.42
N TYR A 463 9.09 29.41 28.96
CA TYR A 463 8.96 28.09 28.34
C TYR A 463 7.90 27.24 29.04
N VAL A 464 7.78 27.34 30.38
CA VAL A 464 6.79 26.58 31.17
C VAL A 464 5.49 27.34 31.32
N LEU A 465 4.42 26.78 30.77
CA LEU A 465 3.07 27.37 30.74
C LEU A 465 2.26 27.04 32.00
N SER A 466 2.43 25.86 32.56
CA SER A 466 1.73 25.41 33.77
C SER A 466 2.46 24.25 34.43
N SER A 467 2.30 24.15 35.75
CA SER A 467 2.86 23.09 36.59
C SER A 467 1.73 22.32 37.27
N ARG A 468 1.85 20.99 37.35
CA ARG A 468 0.80 20.12 37.89
C ARG A 468 1.37 18.89 38.57
N VAL A 469 0.86 18.58 39.76
CA VAL A 469 1.14 17.35 40.51
C VAL A 469 -0.18 16.65 40.79
N ARG A 470 -0.24 15.34 40.57
CA ARG A 470 -1.40 14.52 40.97
C ARG A 470 -0.98 13.20 41.60
N THR A 471 -1.80 12.66 42.48
CA THR A 471 -1.68 11.27 42.93
C THR A 471 -3.03 10.58 43.10
N GLY A 472 -3.04 9.25 43.11
CA GLY A 472 -4.19 8.47 43.55
C GLY A 472 -4.06 8.06 45.02
N ARG A 473 -5.18 7.87 45.71
CA ARG A 473 -5.23 7.19 47.02
C ARG A 473 -6.47 6.29 47.12
N SER A 474 -6.30 5.12 47.71
CA SER A 474 -7.36 4.14 47.97
C SER A 474 -7.53 3.87 49.46
N ILE A 475 -8.77 3.64 49.90
CA ILE A 475 -9.16 3.57 51.32
C ILE A 475 -9.17 2.10 51.75
N LYS A 476 -8.42 1.78 52.80
CA LYS A 476 -8.27 0.45 53.36
C LYS A 476 -9.60 -0.13 53.85
N GLY A 477 -9.82 -1.41 53.57
CA GLY A 477 -11.04 -2.12 53.94
C GLY A 477 -12.25 -1.87 53.02
N ILE A 478 -12.07 -1.19 51.89
CA ILE A 478 -13.09 -1.02 50.85
C ILE A 478 -12.51 -1.51 49.52
N ALA A 479 -13.24 -2.36 48.79
CA ALA A 479 -12.79 -2.85 47.49
C ALA A 479 -12.55 -1.70 46.49
N LEU A 480 -11.59 -1.87 45.58
CA LEU A 480 -11.20 -0.89 44.55
C LEU A 480 -12.28 -0.75 43.45
N PRO A 481 -12.26 0.31 42.62
CA PRO A 481 -13.30 0.58 41.62
C PRO A 481 -13.72 -0.58 40.70
N PRO A 482 -12.81 -1.48 40.24
CA PRO A 482 -13.19 -2.66 39.47
C PRO A 482 -14.22 -3.55 40.17
N PHE A 483 -14.12 -3.69 41.49
CA PHE A 483 -14.85 -4.72 42.24
C PHE A 483 -15.81 -4.18 43.31
N CYS A 484 -15.66 -2.93 43.76
CA CYS A 484 -16.53 -2.32 44.77
C CYS A 484 -18.03 -2.49 44.47
N THR A 485 -18.79 -2.69 45.54
CA THR A 485 -20.25 -2.66 45.51
C THR A 485 -20.78 -1.22 45.46
N ARG A 486 -22.05 -1.04 45.10
CA ARG A 486 -22.71 0.29 45.15
C ARG A 486 -22.62 0.94 46.54
N ALA A 487 -22.78 0.13 47.60
CA ALA A 487 -22.72 0.61 48.97
C ALA A 487 -21.30 1.05 49.36
N GLU A 488 -20.29 0.25 49.01
CA GLU A 488 -18.88 0.60 49.21
C GLU A 488 -18.50 1.87 48.44
N ARG A 489 -18.90 1.96 47.17
CA ARG A 489 -18.63 3.15 46.35
C ARG A 489 -19.27 4.41 46.94
N LYS A 490 -20.51 4.31 47.43
CA LYS A 490 -21.18 5.41 48.14
C LYS A 490 -20.48 5.74 49.46
N LYS A 491 -19.94 4.73 50.16
CA LYS A 491 -19.15 4.93 51.38
C LYS A 491 -17.85 5.67 51.10
N VAL A 492 -17.16 5.36 49.99
CA VAL A 492 -16.00 6.13 49.52
C VAL A 492 -16.39 7.58 49.27
N GLU A 493 -17.46 7.84 48.49
CA GLU A 493 -17.93 9.21 48.25
C GLU A 493 -18.18 9.96 49.57
N THR A 494 -18.85 9.32 50.54
CA THR A 494 -19.14 9.93 51.84
C THR A 494 -17.86 10.31 52.59
N LEU A 495 -16.90 9.39 52.70
CA LEU A 495 -15.64 9.64 53.40
C LEU A 495 -14.80 10.72 52.72
N VAL A 496 -14.78 10.73 51.38
CA VAL A 496 -14.04 11.71 50.59
C VAL A 496 -14.68 13.09 50.69
N VAL A 497 -16.01 13.17 50.67
CA VAL A 497 -16.73 14.44 50.85
C VAL A 497 -16.55 14.99 52.26
N GLU A 498 -16.61 14.14 53.29
CA GLU A 498 -16.28 14.53 54.67
C GLU A 498 -14.85 15.08 54.78
N ALA A 499 -13.88 14.43 54.14
CA ALA A 499 -12.50 14.89 54.10
C ALA A 499 -12.35 16.24 53.37
N CYS A 500 -12.96 16.40 52.19
CA CYS A 500 -12.95 17.66 51.45
C CYS A 500 -13.63 18.80 52.23
N ASN A 501 -14.72 18.52 52.95
CA ASN A 501 -15.42 19.50 53.79
C ASN A 501 -14.61 19.92 55.02
N SER A 502 -13.60 19.14 55.40
CA SER A 502 -12.69 19.48 56.50
C SER A 502 -11.60 20.50 56.09
N PHE A 503 -11.43 20.73 54.78
CA PHE A 503 -10.45 21.71 54.29
C PHE A 503 -10.80 23.12 54.73
N GLN A 504 -9.76 23.86 55.18
CA GLN A 504 -9.87 25.23 55.67
C GLN A 504 -8.87 26.13 54.94
N GLY A 505 -9.06 27.45 55.07
CA GLY A 505 -8.16 28.44 54.45
C GLY A 505 -8.10 28.28 52.94
N GLU A 506 -6.89 28.27 52.38
CA GLU A 506 -6.66 28.15 50.93
C GLU A 506 -7.09 26.81 50.31
N LEU A 507 -7.34 25.78 51.12
CA LEU A 507 -7.79 24.46 50.66
C LEU A 507 -9.32 24.35 50.61
N ALA A 508 -10.05 25.29 51.25
CA ALA A 508 -11.51 25.27 51.32
C ALA A 508 -12.14 25.36 49.92
N GLY A 509 -13.28 24.69 49.75
CA GLY A 509 -13.94 24.61 48.44
C GLY A 509 -15.27 23.90 48.45
N LYS A 510 -15.68 23.43 47.27
CA LYS A 510 -16.99 22.79 47.06
C LYS A 510 -16.84 21.45 46.34
N TYR A 511 -17.61 20.47 46.79
CA TYR A 511 -17.83 19.20 46.10
C TYR A 511 -19.06 19.26 45.19
N TYR A 512 -18.95 18.65 44.02
CA TYR A 512 -19.98 18.53 43.01
C TYR A 512 -20.15 17.05 42.67
N SER A 513 -21.31 16.49 42.99
CA SER A 513 -21.66 15.11 42.64
C SER A 513 -22.13 15.05 41.18
N LEU A 514 -21.58 14.16 40.38
CA LEU A 514 -21.99 13.97 38.98
C LEU A 514 -23.47 13.54 38.84
N GLU A 515 -24.05 12.97 39.89
CA GLU A 515 -25.46 12.54 39.89
C GLU A 515 -26.44 13.71 39.97
N THR A 516 -26.03 14.81 40.60
CA THR A 516 -26.91 15.98 40.86
C THR A 516 -26.38 17.28 40.26
N MET A 517 -25.23 17.24 39.61
CA MET A 517 -24.60 18.36 38.92
C MET A 517 -25.53 18.87 37.80
N THR A 518 -25.71 20.19 37.74
CA THR A 518 -26.45 20.82 36.65
C THR A 518 -25.61 20.85 35.36
N GLU A 519 -26.25 20.92 34.19
CA GLU A 519 -25.54 21.04 32.91
C GLU A 519 -24.63 22.28 32.86
N GLU A 520 -25.03 23.39 33.49
CA GLU A 520 -24.22 24.61 33.59
C GLU A 520 -22.94 24.38 34.42
N GLU A 521 -23.06 23.75 35.59
CA GLU A 521 -21.91 23.38 36.42
C GLU A 521 -21.00 22.40 35.68
N GLN A 522 -21.58 21.43 34.97
CA GLN A 522 -20.85 20.45 34.19
C GLN A 522 -20.05 21.11 33.07
N ASN A 523 -20.68 21.96 32.26
CA ASN A 523 -20.03 22.67 31.16
C ASN A 523 -18.91 23.56 31.67
N LYS A 524 -19.11 24.26 32.80
CA LYS A 524 -18.08 25.09 33.42
C LYS A 524 -16.86 24.28 33.86
N LEU A 525 -17.08 23.10 34.46
CA LEU A 525 -15.98 22.21 34.86
C LEU A 525 -15.25 21.58 33.67
N ILE A 526 -15.93 21.39 32.53
CA ILE A 526 -15.31 20.99 31.26
C ILE A 526 -14.45 22.12 30.70
N GLU A 527 -14.98 23.35 30.65
CA GLU A 527 -14.25 24.55 30.20
C GLU A 527 -13.00 24.84 31.04
N ASP A 528 -13.09 24.64 32.35
CA ASP A 528 -11.95 24.77 33.26
C ASP A 528 -10.94 23.61 33.14
N HIS A 529 -11.23 22.58 32.34
CA HIS A 529 -10.47 21.33 32.21
C HIS A 529 -10.35 20.52 33.51
N PHE A 530 -11.39 20.58 34.36
CA PHE A 530 -11.41 19.97 35.68
C PHE A 530 -12.17 18.65 35.71
N LEU A 531 -13.24 18.54 34.94
CA LEU A 531 -14.08 17.34 34.91
C LEU A 531 -13.36 16.19 34.21
N PHE A 532 -13.47 14.99 34.76
CA PHE A 532 -13.09 13.76 34.08
C PHE A 532 -14.27 13.23 33.24
N ASP A 533 -13.95 12.63 32.09
CA ASP A 533 -14.96 12.12 31.17
C ASP A 533 -15.66 10.86 31.69
N LYS A 534 -16.84 10.59 31.14
CA LYS A 534 -17.48 9.28 31.29
C LYS A 534 -16.51 8.19 30.80
N PRO A 535 -16.33 7.08 31.55
CA PRO A 535 -15.46 6.00 31.13
C PRO A 535 -16.01 5.35 29.86
N VAL A 536 -15.42 5.71 28.72
CA VAL A 536 -15.68 5.14 27.38
C VAL A 536 -14.49 4.35 26.85
N SER A 537 -13.33 4.49 27.49
CA SER A 537 -12.13 3.74 27.14
C SER A 537 -12.33 2.26 27.44
N PRO A 538 -12.02 1.36 26.49
CA PRO A 538 -12.02 -0.09 26.72
C PRO A 538 -11.22 -0.50 27.96
N LEU A 539 -10.14 0.22 28.30
CA LEU A 539 -9.34 -0.07 29.50
C LEU A 539 -10.16 0.04 30.80
N LEU A 540 -11.04 1.04 30.90
CA LEU A 540 -11.85 1.29 32.10
C LEU A 540 -13.16 0.51 32.08
N THR A 541 -13.78 0.34 30.91
CA THR A 541 -15.06 -0.38 30.78
C THR A 541 -14.89 -1.88 30.99
N CYS A 542 -13.86 -2.50 30.40
CA CYS A 542 -13.56 -3.93 30.57
C CYS A 542 -13.07 -4.27 31.98
N ALA A 543 -12.48 -3.30 32.69
CA ALA A 543 -12.13 -3.43 34.11
C ALA A 543 -13.33 -3.30 35.06
N GLY A 544 -14.55 -3.06 34.57
CA GLY A 544 -15.75 -2.91 35.41
C GLY A 544 -15.86 -1.58 36.15
N MET A 545 -15.02 -0.57 35.84
CA MET A 545 -15.03 0.74 36.51
C MET A 545 -16.19 1.63 36.06
N ALA A 546 -16.78 1.35 34.89
CA ALA A 546 -17.95 2.06 34.36
C ALA A 546 -19.28 1.67 35.03
N ARG A 547 -19.29 0.66 35.91
CA ARG A 547 -20.51 0.18 36.59
C ARG A 547 -21.19 1.32 37.35
N ASP A 548 -22.52 1.34 37.30
CA ASP A 548 -23.41 2.28 38.00
C ASP A 548 -23.11 3.77 37.73
N TRP A 549 -22.52 4.10 36.59
CA TRP A 549 -22.25 5.50 36.24
C TRP A 549 -23.55 6.33 36.12
N PRO A 550 -23.61 7.58 36.63
CA PRO A 550 -22.57 8.35 37.32
C PRO A 550 -22.62 8.26 38.86
N GLN A 551 -23.33 7.29 39.44
CA GLN A 551 -23.62 7.24 40.88
C GLN A 551 -22.35 7.24 41.74
N ALA A 552 -22.36 8.06 42.79
CA ALA A 552 -21.28 8.22 43.76
C ALA A 552 -19.92 8.65 43.16
N ARG A 553 -19.95 9.33 42.00
CA ARG A 553 -18.78 10.00 41.41
C ARG A 553 -18.96 11.50 41.51
N GLY A 554 -17.84 12.21 41.57
CA GLY A 554 -17.87 13.66 41.66
C GLY A 554 -16.49 14.26 41.69
N ILE A 555 -16.49 15.58 41.80
CA ILE A 555 -15.29 16.39 41.82
C ILE A 555 -15.38 17.42 42.92
N PHE A 556 -14.32 17.57 43.69
CA PHE A 556 -14.08 18.73 44.53
C PHE A 556 -13.05 19.64 43.88
N HIS A 557 -13.21 20.95 44.03
CA HIS A 557 -12.11 21.89 43.86
C HIS A 557 -12.17 22.97 44.94
N ASN A 558 -10.99 23.49 45.32
CA ASN A 558 -10.90 24.64 46.20
C ASN A 558 -11.37 25.94 45.52
N ASP A 559 -11.61 26.98 46.30
CA ASP A 559 -12.11 28.27 45.78
C ASP A 559 -11.14 28.91 44.77
N ALA A 560 -9.84 28.70 44.96
CA ALA A 560 -8.78 29.18 44.07
C ALA A 560 -8.60 28.32 42.81
N LYS A 561 -9.34 27.21 42.66
CA LYS A 561 -9.30 26.31 41.49
C LYS A 561 -7.91 25.76 41.18
N ASN A 562 -7.08 25.55 42.20
CA ASN A 562 -5.69 25.12 42.08
C ASN A 562 -5.39 23.87 42.94
N LEU A 563 -6.41 23.31 43.60
CA LEU A 563 -6.46 22.00 44.24
C LEU A 563 -7.79 21.31 43.87
N LEU A 564 -7.73 20.06 43.42
CA LEU A 564 -8.88 19.27 42.99
C LEU A 564 -8.83 17.85 43.54
N VAL A 565 -10.00 17.24 43.73
CA VAL A 565 -10.14 15.81 44.08
C VAL A 565 -11.19 15.17 43.18
N TRP A 566 -10.79 14.20 42.37
CA TRP A 566 -11.73 13.32 41.66
C TRP A 566 -12.09 12.14 42.54
N VAL A 567 -13.37 11.72 42.50
CA VAL A 567 -13.91 10.69 43.38
C VAL A 567 -14.45 9.53 42.55
N ASN A 568 -13.99 8.31 42.84
CA ASN A 568 -14.46 7.04 42.24
C ASN A 568 -14.35 6.94 40.71
N GLU A 569 -13.25 7.43 40.14
CA GLU A 569 -12.92 7.28 38.71
C GLU A 569 -12.12 5.99 38.49
N GLU A 570 -10.81 6.04 38.26
CA GLU A 570 -9.92 4.87 38.16
C GLU A 570 -9.54 4.32 39.55
N ASP A 571 -9.36 5.22 40.51
CA ASP A 571 -9.05 4.96 41.92
C ASP A 571 -10.15 5.56 42.81
N HIS A 572 -10.16 5.29 44.12
CA HIS A 572 -11.11 5.95 45.04
C HIS A 572 -10.99 7.48 44.99
N THR A 573 -9.76 7.98 44.92
CA THR A 573 -9.49 9.41 44.82
C THR A 573 -8.35 9.71 43.86
N ARG A 574 -8.45 10.82 43.13
CA ARG A 574 -7.32 11.47 42.46
C ARG A 574 -7.15 12.90 42.98
N ILE A 575 -6.10 13.15 43.74
CA ILE A 575 -5.82 14.47 44.32
C ILE A 575 -4.83 15.19 43.42
N ILE A 576 -5.14 16.43 43.05
CA ILE A 576 -4.45 17.20 42.02
C ILE A 576 -4.18 18.61 42.55
N SER A 577 -2.94 19.08 42.42
CA SER A 577 -2.58 20.49 42.60
C SER A 577 -2.02 21.02 41.28
N MET A 578 -2.41 22.21 40.86
CA MET A 578 -1.93 22.80 39.62
C MET A 578 -2.03 24.32 39.61
N GLU A 579 -1.13 24.98 38.89
CA GLU A 579 -1.24 26.42 38.59
C GLU A 579 -0.52 26.77 37.28
N LYS A 580 -0.76 27.99 36.78
CA LYS A 580 -0.03 28.52 35.62
C LYS A 580 1.41 28.88 36.00
N GLY A 581 2.32 28.77 35.03
CA GLY A 581 3.74 29.06 35.22
C GLY A 581 4.56 27.90 35.80
N GLY A 582 5.80 28.21 36.18
CA GLY A 582 6.85 27.25 36.55
C GLY A 582 7.05 27.02 38.06
N ASN A 583 6.15 27.52 38.91
CA ASN A 583 6.24 27.39 40.38
C ASN A 583 5.84 25.98 40.86
N MET A 584 6.64 24.98 40.48
CA MET A 584 6.42 23.59 40.89
C MET A 584 6.50 23.42 42.42
N ARG A 585 7.29 24.25 43.12
CA ARG A 585 7.39 24.22 44.58
C ARG A 585 6.07 24.57 45.24
N GLY A 586 5.48 25.71 44.91
CA GLY A 586 4.18 26.12 45.48
C GLY A 586 3.06 25.14 45.13
N VAL A 587 3.07 24.57 43.91
CA VAL A 587 2.15 23.48 43.54
C VAL A 587 2.32 22.27 44.45
N PHE A 588 3.56 21.85 44.73
CA PHE A 588 3.85 20.69 45.56
C PHE A 588 3.60 20.95 47.06
N GLU A 589 3.90 22.14 47.57
CA GLU A 589 3.58 22.56 48.95
C GLU A 589 2.07 22.46 49.21
N ARG A 590 1.26 23.04 48.31
CA ARG A 590 -0.21 22.95 48.39
C ARG A 590 -0.71 21.52 48.26
N PHE A 591 -0.08 20.72 47.39
CA PHE A 591 -0.38 19.30 47.23
C PHE A 591 -0.13 18.51 48.52
N CYS A 592 1.02 18.71 49.16
CA CYS A 592 1.39 18.08 50.43
C CYS A 592 0.43 18.50 51.56
N ALA A 593 0.14 19.80 51.68
CA ALA A 593 -0.81 20.31 52.68
C ALA A 593 -2.22 19.71 52.48
N GLY A 594 -2.70 19.68 51.23
CA GLY A 594 -3.96 19.08 50.86
C GLY A 594 -4.02 17.58 51.19
N LEU A 595 -2.99 16.81 50.82
CA LEU A 595 -2.92 15.39 51.10
C LEU A 595 -2.88 15.08 52.61
N ASN A 596 -2.04 15.79 53.37
CA ASN A 596 -1.92 15.57 54.81
C ASN A 596 -3.25 15.87 55.52
N SER A 597 -3.89 17.01 55.19
CA SER A 597 -5.21 17.36 55.74
C SER A 597 -6.28 16.34 55.34
N PHE A 598 -6.23 15.83 54.11
CA PHE A 598 -7.19 14.83 53.63
C PHE A 598 -6.99 13.50 54.38
N GLU A 599 -5.76 13.02 54.49
CA GLU A 599 -5.42 11.78 55.19
C GLU A 599 -5.77 11.84 56.68
N ASP A 600 -5.51 12.97 57.35
CA ASP A 600 -5.90 13.19 58.74
C ASP A 600 -7.42 13.11 58.94
N SER A 601 -8.20 13.59 57.97
CA SER A 601 -9.66 13.46 58.03
C SER A 601 -10.11 12.01 57.85
N ILE A 602 -9.51 11.27 56.91
CA ILE A 602 -9.81 9.83 56.72
C ILE A 602 -9.49 9.04 58.00
N LYS A 603 -8.36 9.34 58.66
CA LYS A 603 -7.98 8.76 59.96
C LYS A 603 -8.98 9.07 61.07
N LYS A 604 -9.48 10.32 61.14
CA LYS A 604 -10.53 10.71 62.11
C LYS A 604 -11.84 9.93 61.92
N SER A 605 -12.16 9.53 60.69
CA SER A 605 -13.31 8.66 60.39
C SER A 605 -13.02 7.17 60.63
N ASN A 606 -11.90 6.83 61.28
CA ASN A 606 -11.45 5.47 61.58
C ASN A 606 -11.16 4.61 60.35
N TYR A 607 -10.72 5.24 59.25
CA TYR A 607 -10.20 4.60 58.06
C TYR A 607 -8.72 4.98 57.85
N SER A 608 -8.05 4.30 56.93
CA SER A 608 -6.68 4.63 56.51
C SER A 608 -6.53 4.40 55.02
N PHE A 609 -5.43 4.82 54.42
CA PHE A 609 -5.13 4.45 53.04
C PHE A 609 -4.55 3.05 52.95
N MET A 610 -4.81 2.37 51.83
CA MET A 610 -4.13 1.13 51.48
C MET A 610 -2.65 1.42 51.25
N TRP A 611 -1.79 0.81 52.04
CA TRP A 611 -0.35 1.04 52.01
C TRP A 611 0.40 -0.17 52.57
N ASN A 612 1.54 -0.51 51.95
CA ASN A 612 2.50 -1.43 52.51
C ASN A 612 3.95 -1.00 52.20
N GLU A 613 4.92 -1.62 52.90
CA GLU A 613 6.33 -1.24 52.81
C GLU A 613 6.95 -1.54 51.44
N HIS A 614 6.43 -2.55 50.72
CA HIS A 614 6.94 -2.95 49.41
C HIS A 614 6.41 -2.05 48.29
N LEU A 615 5.09 -1.88 48.18
CA LEU A 615 4.43 -1.22 47.06
C LEU A 615 4.05 0.24 47.34
N GLY A 616 4.29 0.75 48.55
CA GLY A 616 3.82 2.07 48.93
C GLY A 616 2.30 2.14 48.96
N TYR A 617 1.72 3.23 48.45
CA TYR A 617 0.27 3.35 48.33
C TYR A 617 -0.28 2.45 47.24
N ILE A 618 -1.30 1.67 47.59
CA ILE A 618 -1.93 0.69 46.71
C ILE A 618 -3.03 1.36 45.89
N LEU A 619 -2.99 1.16 44.57
CA LEU A 619 -3.92 1.72 43.59
C LEU A 619 -4.39 0.65 42.60
N THR A 620 -5.43 0.97 41.85
CA THR A 620 -6.13 0.03 40.96
C THR A 620 -5.22 -0.51 39.86
N CYS A 621 -4.49 0.36 39.18
CA CYS A 621 -3.55 -0.05 38.14
C CYS A 621 -2.14 -0.22 38.73
N PRO A 622 -1.43 -1.33 38.46
CA PRO A 622 -0.04 -1.52 38.89
C PRO A 622 0.90 -0.39 38.45
N SER A 623 0.60 0.30 37.35
CA SER A 623 1.40 1.44 36.90
C SER A 623 1.38 2.64 37.83
N ASN A 624 0.39 2.75 38.73
CA ASN A 624 0.21 3.85 39.65
C ASN A 624 0.69 3.52 41.08
N LEU A 625 1.26 2.35 41.35
CA LEU A 625 1.77 2.01 42.70
C LEU A 625 2.89 2.96 43.19
N GLY A 626 3.20 2.86 44.48
CA GLY A 626 4.26 3.62 45.14
C GLY A 626 3.74 4.94 45.64
N THR A 627 4.25 6.02 45.05
CA THR A 627 3.79 7.38 45.32
C THR A 627 2.42 7.65 44.70
N GLY A 628 2.06 6.95 43.62
CA GLY A 628 0.97 7.31 42.69
C GLY A 628 1.15 8.63 41.96
N LEU A 629 2.31 9.27 42.14
CA LEU A 629 2.53 10.65 41.77
C LEU A 629 2.85 10.79 40.28
N ARG A 630 2.18 11.74 39.64
CA ARG A 630 2.55 12.26 38.33
C ARG A 630 2.71 13.77 38.45
N ALA A 631 3.96 14.21 38.55
CA ALA A 631 4.37 15.60 38.45
C ALA A 631 4.78 15.91 37.01
N GLY A 632 4.33 17.04 36.49
CA GLY A 632 4.66 17.44 35.14
C GLY A 632 4.37 18.90 34.84
N VAL A 633 4.91 19.35 33.73
CA VAL A 633 4.75 20.70 33.23
C VAL A 633 4.31 20.69 31.77
N HIS A 634 3.52 21.70 31.39
CA HIS A 634 3.41 22.06 29.99
C HIS A 634 4.58 22.97 29.62
N VAL A 635 5.46 22.51 28.73
CA VAL A 635 6.68 23.23 28.33
C VAL A 635 6.79 23.33 26.82
N LYS A 636 7.24 24.49 26.33
CA LYS A 636 7.42 24.78 24.90
C LYS A 636 8.88 24.54 24.48
N LEU A 637 9.11 23.54 23.63
CA LEU A 637 10.43 23.10 23.15
C LEU A 637 10.45 22.89 21.61
N PRO A 638 10.14 23.91 20.79
CA PRO A 638 9.90 23.75 19.35
C PRO A 638 11.14 23.38 18.53
N LYS A 639 12.36 23.66 19.00
CA LYS A 639 13.59 23.27 18.32
C LYS A 639 14.01 21.86 18.72
N LEU A 640 14.06 21.58 20.02
CA LEU A 640 14.41 20.26 20.53
C LEU A 640 13.43 19.18 20.05
N ALA A 641 12.15 19.54 19.87
CA ALA A 641 11.14 18.65 19.27
C ALA A 641 11.55 18.04 17.92
N LYS A 642 12.38 18.75 17.13
CA LYS A 642 12.81 18.35 15.79
C LYS A 642 14.14 17.60 15.81
N ASP A 643 14.80 17.52 16.96
CA ASP A 643 16.10 16.88 17.10
C ASP A 643 15.92 15.38 17.40
N SER A 644 16.63 14.52 16.68
CA SER A 644 16.55 13.07 16.84
C SER A 644 16.99 12.61 18.23
N LYS A 645 17.80 13.40 18.94
CA LYS A 645 18.29 13.07 20.29
C LYS A 645 17.21 13.22 21.37
N PHE A 646 16.10 13.92 21.09
CA PHE A 646 15.12 14.29 22.12
C PHE A 646 14.51 13.09 22.85
N ALA A 647 14.19 12.00 22.13
CA ALA A 647 13.65 10.78 22.75
C ALA A 647 14.67 10.13 23.71
N GLY A 648 15.93 10.02 23.28
CA GLY A 648 17.01 9.48 24.11
C GLY A 648 17.29 10.34 25.34
N ILE A 649 17.19 11.68 25.22
CA ILE A 649 17.36 12.60 26.35
C ILE A 649 16.25 12.40 27.39
N LEU A 650 14.99 12.27 26.96
CA LEU A 650 13.88 12.02 27.88
C LEU A 650 14.03 10.67 28.60
N LYS A 651 14.42 9.61 27.88
CA LYS A 651 14.68 8.29 28.46
C LYS A 651 15.80 8.34 29.50
N ALA A 652 16.92 8.97 29.17
CA ALA A 652 18.07 9.15 30.07
C ALA A 652 17.71 9.97 31.32
N LEU A 653 16.82 10.96 31.19
CA LEU A 653 16.31 11.76 32.30
C LEU A 653 15.16 11.11 33.09
N ARG A 654 14.73 9.90 32.73
CA ARG A 654 13.55 9.22 33.34
C ARG A 654 12.27 10.05 33.24
N LEU A 655 12.10 10.76 32.12
CA LEU A 655 10.94 11.57 31.80
C LEU A 655 10.14 10.99 30.63
N GLN A 656 8.86 11.33 30.56
CA GLN A 656 7.96 10.99 29.44
C GLN A 656 7.31 12.25 28.86
N LYS A 657 7.03 12.24 27.56
CA LYS A 657 6.31 13.32 26.86
C LYS A 657 4.91 12.88 26.42
N ARG A 658 3.94 13.80 26.45
CA ARG A 658 2.59 13.68 25.85
C ARG A 658 2.17 14.98 25.17
N GLY A 659 1.16 14.95 24.31
CA GLY A 659 0.47 16.17 23.90
C GLY A 659 -0.35 16.77 25.06
N THR A 660 -0.80 18.00 24.88
CA THR A 660 -1.38 18.83 25.95
C THR A 660 -2.79 18.43 26.37
N GLY A 661 -3.42 17.45 25.73
CA GLY A 661 -4.78 16.99 26.03
C GLY A 661 -4.88 15.56 26.60
N GLY A 662 -3.76 14.87 26.89
CA GLY A 662 -3.77 13.54 27.50
C GLY A 662 -2.90 12.48 26.80
N VAL A 663 -3.11 11.20 27.15
CA VAL A 663 -2.29 10.04 26.77
C VAL A 663 -2.15 9.87 25.25
N ASP A 664 -3.13 10.35 24.47
CA ASP A 664 -3.23 10.09 23.02
C ASP A 664 -3.37 11.38 22.17
N THR A 665 -2.99 12.53 22.73
CA THR A 665 -3.11 13.81 22.01
C THR A 665 -1.78 14.21 21.37
N GLU A 666 -1.83 14.77 20.16
CA GLU A 666 -0.65 15.32 19.50
C GLU A 666 -0.19 16.63 20.15
N ALA A 667 1.12 16.84 20.15
CA ALA A 667 1.73 18.09 20.59
C ALA A 667 1.49 19.19 19.53
N LYS A 668 0.88 20.30 19.92
CA LYS A 668 0.71 21.49 19.07
C LYS A 668 1.87 22.46 19.31
N ASP A 669 2.45 22.97 18.22
CA ASP A 669 3.45 24.05 18.22
C ASP A 669 4.71 23.79 19.09
N GLY A 670 5.10 22.53 19.24
CA GLY A 670 6.25 22.14 20.07
C GLY A 670 5.99 22.25 21.58
N THR A 671 4.73 22.25 22.02
CA THR A 671 4.36 22.23 23.45
C THR A 671 4.08 20.81 23.91
N PHE A 672 4.72 20.38 25.00
CA PHE A 672 4.60 19.03 25.53
C PHE A 672 4.22 19.02 27.01
N ASP A 673 3.44 18.03 27.43
CA ASP A 673 3.33 17.60 28.82
C ASP A 673 4.53 16.69 29.14
N ILE A 674 5.50 17.24 29.88
CA ILE A 674 6.69 16.52 30.34
C ILE A 674 6.48 16.14 31.80
N SER A 675 6.57 14.85 32.12
CA SER A 675 6.31 14.33 33.48
C SER A 675 7.27 13.21 33.87
N ASN A 676 7.35 12.90 35.16
CA ASN A 676 8.12 11.75 35.67
C ASN A 676 7.62 10.44 35.03
N LEU A 677 8.55 9.56 34.70
CA LEU A 677 8.25 8.21 34.22
C LEU A 677 7.96 7.26 35.40
N ASP A 678 8.79 7.37 36.44
CA ASP A 678 8.82 6.51 37.63
C ASP A 678 7.83 6.93 38.70
N ARG A 679 7.27 5.94 39.40
CA ARG A 679 6.33 6.14 40.54
C ARG A 679 6.68 5.34 41.78
N LEU A 680 7.50 4.29 41.60
CA LEU A 680 7.88 3.30 42.59
C LEU A 680 9.41 3.36 42.80
N GLY A 681 9.89 2.95 43.97
CA GLY A 681 11.32 3.03 44.36
C GLY A 681 11.89 4.41 44.74
N THR A 682 11.19 5.52 44.48
CA THR A 682 11.60 6.87 44.89
C THR A 682 10.44 7.65 45.49
N SER A 683 10.71 8.56 46.42
CA SER A 683 9.72 9.38 47.12
C SER A 683 9.09 10.46 46.25
N GLU A 684 7.98 11.04 46.72
CA GLU A 684 7.27 12.12 46.04
C GLU A 684 8.16 13.34 45.79
N VAL A 685 8.90 13.79 46.81
CA VAL A 685 9.90 14.89 46.68
C VAL A 685 10.93 14.58 45.60
N GLN A 686 11.49 13.36 45.60
CA GLN A 686 12.51 12.97 44.61
C GLN A 686 11.94 12.99 43.19
N GLN A 687 10.72 12.50 42.98
CA GLN A 687 10.10 12.49 41.66
C GLN A 687 9.78 13.91 41.15
N VAL A 688 9.35 14.81 42.02
CA VAL A 688 9.15 16.21 41.66
C VAL A 688 10.48 16.89 41.34
N GLN A 689 11.53 16.61 42.12
CA GLN A 689 12.87 17.15 41.88
C GLN A 689 13.42 16.69 40.51
N ILE A 690 13.28 15.41 40.16
CA ILE A 690 13.68 14.87 38.84
C ILE A 690 13.00 15.63 37.69
N VAL A 691 11.70 15.94 37.84
CA VAL A 691 10.96 16.72 36.83
C VAL A 691 11.51 18.14 36.74
N MET A 692 11.73 18.80 37.89
CA MET A 692 12.28 20.17 37.90
C MET A 692 13.65 20.23 37.21
N ASP A 693 14.56 19.31 37.55
CA ASP A 693 15.92 19.29 37.01
C ASP A 693 15.95 18.90 35.53
N GLY A 694 15.19 17.88 35.15
CA GLY A 694 15.09 17.47 33.76
C GLY A 694 14.47 18.56 32.87
N VAL A 695 13.41 19.24 33.34
CA VAL A 695 12.82 20.36 32.59
C VAL A 695 13.78 21.54 32.47
N ARG A 696 14.51 21.91 33.52
CA ARG A 696 15.57 22.95 33.44
C ARG A 696 16.59 22.59 32.37
N LYS A 697 17.03 21.33 32.32
CA LYS A 697 17.97 20.83 31.32
C LYS A 697 17.42 20.92 29.90
N LEU A 698 16.17 20.50 29.69
CA LEU A 698 15.49 20.61 28.40
C LEU A 698 15.36 22.06 27.92
N ILE A 699 15.04 22.98 28.83
CA ILE A 699 14.97 24.43 28.54
C ILE A 699 16.36 24.98 28.20
N GLU A 700 17.41 24.55 28.87
CA GLU A 700 18.79 24.95 28.54
C GLU A 700 19.19 24.49 27.14
N ILE A 701 18.85 23.24 26.78
CA ILE A 701 19.07 22.71 25.44
C ILE A 701 18.29 23.52 24.39
N GLU A 702 17.00 23.80 24.65
CA GLU A 702 16.19 24.64 23.75
C GLU A 702 16.81 26.02 23.56
N LYS A 703 17.25 26.68 24.65
CA LYS A 703 17.96 27.98 24.58
C LYS A 703 19.23 27.92 23.74
N ARG A 704 20.00 26.83 23.81
CA ARG A 704 21.19 26.64 22.96
C ARG A 704 20.84 26.42 21.50
N LEU A 705 19.80 25.64 21.22
CA LEU A 705 19.29 25.42 19.88
C LEU A 705 18.74 26.73 19.26
N GLU A 706 18.02 27.54 20.04
CA GLU A 706 17.58 28.89 19.63
C GLU A 706 18.79 29.78 19.28
N ALA A 707 19.89 29.67 20.03
CA ALA A 707 21.14 30.37 19.78
C ALA A 707 22.05 29.70 18.73
N LYS A 708 21.61 28.60 18.09
CA LYS A 708 22.38 27.78 17.12
C LYS A 708 23.73 27.27 17.65
N LYS A 709 23.80 26.91 18.93
CA LYS A 709 24.98 26.32 19.58
C LYS A 709 24.77 24.82 19.77
N SER A 710 25.87 24.06 19.79
CA SER A 710 25.83 22.65 20.21
C SER A 710 25.44 22.55 21.70
N PHE A 711 24.75 21.46 22.03
CA PHE A 711 24.32 21.10 23.38
C PHE A 711 24.86 19.72 23.79
N ASP A 712 25.85 19.16 23.08
CA ASP A 712 26.35 17.80 23.35
C ASP A 712 26.93 17.64 24.76
N ASP A 713 27.50 18.71 25.33
CA ASP A 713 27.95 18.81 26.73
C ASP A 713 26.80 18.87 27.75
N LEU A 714 25.57 19.07 27.29
CA LEU A 714 24.36 19.02 28.11
C LEU A 714 23.66 17.66 28.07
N LEU A 715 24.17 16.68 27.32
CA LEU A 715 23.60 15.34 27.32
C LEU A 715 23.83 14.67 28.68
N PRO A 716 22.82 13.99 29.27
CA PRO A 716 22.99 13.24 30.52
C PRO A 716 24.14 12.23 30.42
N GLU A 717 24.86 11.95 31.52
CA GLU A 717 26.00 11.02 31.49
C GLU A 717 25.61 9.60 31.02
N ASN A 718 24.41 9.15 31.38
CA ASN A 718 23.84 7.86 30.96
C ASN A 718 23.28 7.87 29.52
N TYR A 719 23.28 9.02 28.82
CA TYR A 719 22.83 9.11 27.43
C TYR A 719 23.67 8.24 26.48
N ARG A 720 24.95 8.02 26.78
CA ARG A 720 25.87 7.23 25.93
C ARG A 720 25.80 5.72 26.14
N ASN A 721 25.42 5.26 27.33
CA ASN A 721 25.45 3.83 27.68
C ASN A 721 24.21 3.05 27.20
N GLU A 722 23.16 3.73 26.74
CA GLU A 722 21.92 3.08 26.28
C GLU A 722 21.51 3.51 24.86
N ALA A 723 22.28 4.38 24.21
CA ALA A 723 22.09 4.75 22.79
C ALA A 723 22.60 3.66 21.81
N GLU A 724 23.34 2.66 22.31
CA GLU A 724 23.86 1.55 21.50
C GLU A 724 22.81 0.43 21.26
N ASP A 725 21.72 0.38 22.03
CA ASP A 725 20.71 -0.70 21.94
C ASP A 725 19.51 -0.39 21.02
N GLU A 726 19.35 0.84 20.54
CA GLU A 726 18.32 1.18 19.52
C GLU A 726 18.92 1.54 18.15
N ASN A 727 20.26 1.62 18.04
CA ASN A 727 20.98 1.81 16.77
C ASN A 727 21.60 0.51 16.21
N THR A 728 21.26 -0.65 16.78
CA THR A 728 21.58 -1.98 16.23
C THR A 728 20.48 -2.51 15.30
N ALA A 729 19.69 -1.64 14.67
CA ALA A 729 19.35 -1.90 13.27
C ALA A 729 20.61 -1.60 12.46
N ILE A 730 21.41 -2.64 12.22
CA ILE A 730 22.47 -2.59 11.19
C ILE A 730 21.81 -1.96 9.97
N ALA A 731 22.24 -0.76 9.57
CA ALA A 731 21.91 -0.26 8.25
C ALA A 731 22.51 -1.27 7.27
N THR A 732 21.70 -2.24 6.86
CA THR A 732 22.12 -3.29 5.94
C THR A 732 22.51 -2.57 4.66
N GLU A 733 23.79 -2.55 4.33
CA GLU A 733 24.24 -1.91 3.11
C GLU A 733 23.68 -2.72 1.92
N PHE A 734 22.53 -2.28 1.37
CA PHE A 734 21.93 -2.93 0.22
C PHE A 734 22.88 -2.87 -0.98
N LYS A 735 23.41 -4.03 -1.35
CA LYS A 735 24.32 -4.22 -2.48
C LYS A 735 23.51 -4.36 -3.76
N VAL A 736 23.73 -3.48 -4.74
CA VAL A 736 23.19 -3.62 -6.10
C VAL A 736 24.25 -4.32 -6.97
N CYS A 737 23.86 -5.40 -7.65
CA CYS A 737 24.72 -6.12 -8.58
C CYS A 737 24.67 -5.46 -9.96
N GLU A 738 25.84 -5.14 -10.52
CA GLU A 738 25.96 -4.77 -11.93
C GLU A 738 25.72 -6.00 -12.82
N PRO A 739 24.75 -5.98 -13.73
CA PRO A 739 24.42 -7.15 -14.54
C PRO A 739 25.50 -7.43 -15.60
N LYS A 740 25.81 -8.71 -15.81
CA LYS A 740 26.84 -9.17 -16.77
C LYS A 740 26.26 -9.44 -18.16
N ALA A 741 25.02 -9.91 -18.22
CA ALA A 741 24.32 -10.14 -19.48
C ALA A 741 24.05 -8.82 -20.22
N SER A 742 23.86 -8.92 -21.54
CA SER A 742 23.43 -7.76 -22.32
C SER A 742 21.99 -7.38 -21.99
N ASN A 743 21.70 -6.08 -21.92
CA ASN A 743 20.33 -5.57 -21.81
C ASN A 743 19.64 -5.39 -23.18
N PHE A 744 20.32 -5.72 -24.29
CA PHE A 744 19.77 -5.59 -25.64
C PHE A 744 18.58 -6.57 -25.84
N PRO A 745 17.42 -6.11 -26.35
CA PRO A 745 16.27 -6.97 -26.57
C PRO A 745 16.49 -7.97 -27.72
N ASP A 746 15.90 -9.16 -27.64
CA ASP A 746 15.77 -10.00 -28.84
C ASP A 746 14.64 -9.47 -29.71
N LEU A 747 14.96 -9.10 -30.94
CA LEU A 747 14.06 -8.53 -31.92
C LEU A 747 13.89 -9.42 -33.15
N SER A 748 14.36 -10.68 -33.10
CA SER A 748 14.39 -11.61 -34.22
C SER A 748 13.02 -11.94 -34.82
N LYS A 749 11.94 -11.78 -34.03
CA LYS A 749 10.55 -12.06 -34.43
C LYS A 749 9.72 -10.77 -34.62
N HIS A 750 10.35 -9.60 -34.63
CA HIS A 750 9.66 -8.31 -34.60
C HIS A 750 9.55 -7.66 -35.98
N ASN A 751 8.39 -7.07 -36.24
CA ASN A 751 7.98 -6.41 -37.48
C ASN A 751 7.50 -4.97 -37.22
N ASN A 752 8.40 -4.10 -36.75
CA ASN A 752 8.12 -2.68 -36.48
C ASN A 752 9.36 -1.79 -36.75
N TRP A 753 9.16 -0.46 -36.87
CA TRP A 753 10.24 0.47 -37.25
C TRP A 753 11.32 0.58 -36.18
N MET A 754 10.94 0.57 -34.91
CA MET A 754 11.90 0.55 -33.79
C MET A 754 12.82 -0.65 -33.91
N ALA A 755 12.28 -1.85 -34.12
CA ALA A 755 13.09 -3.07 -34.24
C ALA A 755 14.05 -3.03 -35.44
N LYS A 756 13.68 -2.39 -36.55
CA LYS A 756 14.56 -2.20 -37.71
C LYS A 756 15.68 -1.18 -37.46
N CYS A 757 15.41 -0.15 -36.66
CA CYS A 757 16.36 0.96 -36.44
C CYS A 757 17.25 0.74 -35.21
N LEU A 758 16.80 -0.03 -34.22
CA LEU A 758 17.53 -0.29 -32.98
C LEU A 758 18.63 -1.33 -33.21
N THR A 759 19.79 -0.88 -33.69
CA THR A 759 20.99 -1.71 -33.77
C THR A 759 21.67 -1.83 -32.39
N LYS A 760 22.55 -2.83 -32.23
CA LYS A 760 23.37 -2.94 -31.00
C LYS A 760 24.21 -1.69 -30.75
N GLU A 761 24.74 -1.07 -31.80
CA GLU A 761 25.52 0.17 -31.69
C GLU A 761 24.67 1.34 -31.17
N VAL A 762 23.47 1.52 -31.74
CA VAL A 762 22.52 2.56 -31.28
C VAL A 762 22.10 2.29 -29.84
N PHE A 763 21.81 1.05 -29.48
CA PHE A 763 21.46 0.67 -28.11
C PHE A 763 22.59 0.97 -27.12
N GLU A 764 23.83 0.55 -27.41
CA GLU A 764 24.98 0.80 -26.52
C GLU A 764 25.25 2.30 -26.32
N LYS A 765 24.97 3.12 -27.34
CA LYS A 765 25.06 4.58 -27.25
C LYS A 765 23.99 5.19 -26.35
N LEU A 766 22.77 4.63 -26.37
CA LEU A 766 21.58 5.24 -25.75
C LEU A 766 21.13 4.56 -24.44
N LYS A 767 21.65 3.38 -24.08
CA LYS A 767 21.15 2.55 -22.96
C LYS A 767 21.12 3.26 -21.61
N ASP A 768 22.07 4.18 -21.38
CA ASP A 768 22.20 4.93 -20.14
C ASP A 768 21.60 6.36 -20.24
N ALA A 769 21.13 6.75 -21.43
CA ALA A 769 20.55 8.05 -21.68
C ALA A 769 19.18 8.18 -21.02
N LYS A 770 18.93 9.36 -20.44
CA LYS A 770 17.67 9.72 -19.78
C LYS A 770 17.37 11.19 -20.04
N THR A 771 16.10 11.51 -20.24
CA THR A 771 15.64 12.90 -20.28
C THR A 771 15.71 13.51 -18.89
N LYS A 772 15.56 14.84 -18.79
CA LYS A 772 15.54 15.56 -17.51
C LYS A 772 14.43 15.10 -16.58
N SER A 773 13.30 14.65 -17.13
CA SER A 773 12.19 14.08 -16.36
C SER A 773 12.45 12.63 -15.91
N GLY A 774 13.53 12.00 -16.39
CA GLY A 774 13.92 10.63 -16.06
C GLY A 774 13.40 9.56 -17.03
N PHE A 775 12.76 9.93 -18.15
CA PHE A 775 12.35 8.97 -19.17
C PHE A 775 13.59 8.39 -19.88
N ASN A 776 13.64 7.07 -20.02
CA ASN A 776 14.84 6.34 -20.46
C ASN A 776 14.59 5.53 -21.74
N LEU A 777 15.64 4.93 -22.30
CA LEU A 777 15.53 4.14 -23.54
C LEU A 777 14.52 2.99 -23.43
N ASP A 778 14.46 2.29 -22.29
CA ASP A 778 13.49 1.22 -22.09
C ASP A 778 12.06 1.74 -22.16
N GLY A 779 11.78 2.91 -21.56
CA GLY A 779 10.49 3.60 -21.71
C GLY A 779 10.13 3.90 -23.18
N VAL A 780 11.12 4.29 -23.98
CA VAL A 780 10.93 4.56 -25.43
C VAL A 780 10.54 3.30 -26.19
N ILE A 781 11.23 2.18 -25.94
CA ILE A 781 11.15 0.98 -26.79
C ILE A 781 10.20 -0.12 -26.28
N GLN A 782 9.77 -0.07 -25.01
CA GLN A 782 9.07 -1.21 -24.36
C GLN A 782 7.82 -1.65 -25.14
N THR A 783 7.06 -0.72 -25.70
CA THR A 783 5.89 -1.04 -26.53
C THR A 783 6.24 -1.90 -27.73
N GLY A 784 7.36 -1.61 -28.41
CA GLY A 784 7.81 -2.39 -29.56
C GLY A 784 8.55 -3.66 -29.17
N VAL A 785 9.11 -3.76 -27.96
CA VAL A 785 9.71 -5.00 -27.45
C VAL A 785 8.63 -6.01 -27.07
N ASP A 786 7.61 -5.58 -26.33
CA ASP A 786 6.53 -6.48 -25.85
C ASP A 786 5.45 -6.73 -26.91
N ASN A 787 5.39 -5.90 -27.95
CA ASN A 787 4.54 -6.11 -29.12
C ASN A 787 5.38 -6.33 -30.38
N PRO A 788 5.53 -7.60 -30.83
CA PRO A 788 6.27 -7.96 -32.03
C PRO A 788 5.77 -7.28 -33.31
N GLY A 789 4.61 -6.63 -33.31
CA GLY A 789 4.03 -6.00 -34.48
C GLY A 789 2.95 -6.86 -35.13
N HIS A 790 2.41 -6.36 -36.23
CA HIS A 790 1.29 -6.98 -36.94
C HIS A 790 1.77 -7.51 -38.30
N PRO A 791 1.28 -8.67 -38.79
CA PRO A 791 1.70 -9.22 -40.08
C PRO A 791 1.35 -8.31 -41.27
N PHE A 792 0.30 -7.50 -41.15
CA PHE A 792 -0.21 -6.67 -42.25
C PHE A 792 0.11 -5.17 -42.12
N ILE A 793 0.55 -4.71 -40.94
CA ILE A 793 0.77 -3.28 -40.66
C ILE A 793 2.13 -3.10 -40.01
N PHE A 794 2.95 -2.25 -40.62
CA PHE A 794 4.27 -1.91 -40.10
C PHE A 794 4.13 -0.81 -39.02
N THR A 795 4.11 -1.21 -37.75
CA THR A 795 3.93 -0.30 -36.61
C THR A 795 5.22 0.44 -36.27
N VAL A 796 5.12 1.48 -35.42
CA VAL A 796 6.29 2.27 -35.00
C VAL A 796 7.13 1.50 -33.98
N GLY A 797 6.52 0.99 -32.91
CA GLY A 797 7.22 0.28 -31.83
C GLY A 797 8.01 1.16 -30.86
N ALA A 798 7.82 2.48 -30.89
CA ALA A 798 8.42 3.42 -29.97
C ALA A 798 7.46 4.55 -29.57
N VAL A 799 7.64 5.11 -28.37
CA VAL A 799 6.87 6.24 -27.82
C VAL A 799 7.77 7.29 -27.18
N ALA A 800 7.29 8.53 -27.09
CA ALA A 800 7.91 9.61 -26.35
C ALA A 800 7.28 9.77 -24.96
N GLY A 801 8.12 9.97 -23.94
CA GLY A 801 7.67 10.22 -22.57
C GLY A 801 7.61 11.70 -22.23
N ASP A 802 8.35 12.53 -22.94
CA ASP A 802 8.31 13.99 -22.86
C ASP A 802 8.82 14.58 -24.19
N GLU A 803 8.86 15.91 -24.27
CA GLU A 803 9.30 16.62 -25.47
C GLU A 803 10.79 16.40 -25.78
N GLU A 804 11.64 16.35 -24.75
CA GLU A 804 13.09 16.16 -24.86
C GLU A 804 13.46 14.75 -25.35
N THR A 805 12.53 13.79 -25.26
CA THR A 805 12.72 12.40 -25.73
C THR A 805 13.17 12.36 -27.19
N TYR A 806 12.63 13.23 -28.05
CA TYR A 806 13.02 13.28 -29.46
C TYR A 806 14.43 13.81 -29.70
N GLU A 807 14.98 14.58 -28.76
CA GLU A 807 16.36 15.09 -28.83
C GLU A 807 17.35 14.09 -28.24
N VAL A 808 17.05 13.58 -27.03
CA VAL A 808 17.95 12.65 -26.30
C VAL A 808 18.11 11.32 -27.02
N PHE A 809 17.05 10.83 -27.67
CA PHE A 809 17.05 9.55 -28.38
C PHE A 809 16.98 9.72 -29.91
N ALA A 810 17.44 10.87 -30.44
CA ALA A 810 17.41 11.20 -31.86
C ALA A 810 18.09 10.14 -32.75
N ASP A 811 19.19 9.53 -32.30
CA ASP A 811 19.89 8.48 -33.06
C ASP A 811 19.01 7.25 -33.35
N LEU A 812 17.97 7.03 -32.55
CA LEU A 812 16.96 5.99 -32.77
C LEU A 812 15.69 6.56 -33.42
N LEU A 813 15.19 7.69 -32.92
CA LEU A 813 13.89 8.24 -33.31
C LEU A 813 13.92 8.90 -34.70
N ASP A 814 15.01 9.56 -35.10
CA ASP A 814 15.12 10.19 -36.42
C ASP A 814 15.03 9.15 -37.55
N PRO A 815 15.77 8.02 -37.54
CA PRO A 815 15.59 6.96 -38.53
C PRO A 815 14.17 6.38 -38.55
N ILE A 816 13.52 6.24 -37.39
CA ILE A 816 12.13 5.77 -37.29
C ILE A 816 11.19 6.78 -37.96
N ILE A 817 11.35 8.07 -37.69
CA ILE A 817 10.56 9.16 -38.25
C ILE A 817 10.75 9.22 -39.77
N GLU A 818 11.99 9.17 -40.24
CA GLU A 818 12.32 9.22 -41.66
C GLU A 818 11.64 8.07 -42.42
N ASN A 819 11.78 6.84 -41.91
CA ASN A 819 11.16 5.66 -42.51
C ASN A 819 9.63 5.70 -42.46
N ARG A 820 9.05 6.12 -41.32
CA ARG A 820 7.59 6.18 -41.14
C ARG A 820 6.95 7.27 -41.97
N HIS A 821 7.64 8.39 -42.19
CA HIS A 821 7.12 9.60 -42.85
C HIS A 821 7.80 9.85 -44.21
N ASN A 822 8.08 8.77 -44.96
CA ASN A 822 8.43 8.82 -46.38
C ASN A 822 9.67 9.71 -46.68
N GLY A 823 10.75 9.49 -45.94
CA GLY A 823 12.02 10.21 -46.11
C GLY A 823 12.02 11.59 -45.47
N TYR A 824 11.27 11.79 -44.38
CA TYR A 824 11.31 13.04 -43.62
C TYR A 824 12.59 13.12 -42.76
N THR A 825 13.68 13.59 -43.35
CA THR A 825 14.99 13.67 -42.72
C THR A 825 15.04 14.75 -41.63
N LYS A 826 15.96 14.59 -40.66
CA LYS A 826 16.13 15.49 -39.50
C LYS A 826 16.34 16.98 -39.81
N ASP A 827 16.81 17.29 -41.02
CA ASP A 827 17.08 18.67 -41.46
C ASP A 827 15.85 19.37 -42.07
N LYS A 828 14.74 18.63 -42.29
CA LYS A 828 13.52 19.22 -42.84
C LYS A 828 12.77 20.03 -41.79
N LYS A 829 12.02 21.02 -42.25
CA LYS A 829 11.16 21.86 -41.41
C LYS A 829 9.70 21.55 -41.72
N HIS A 830 8.86 21.51 -40.69
CA HIS A 830 7.47 21.14 -40.84
C HIS A 830 6.63 22.41 -41.14
N PRO A 831 5.89 22.45 -42.25
CA PRO A 831 4.96 23.55 -42.50
C PRO A 831 3.71 23.42 -41.62
N THR A 832 3.23 24.52 -41.05
CA THR A 832 1.97 24.59 -40.29
C THR A 832 1.09 25.68 -40.90
N ASP A 833 -0.17 25.34 -41.21
CA ASP A 833 -1.13 26.27 -41.81
C ASP A 833 -2.56 25.87 -41.43
N MET A 834 -3.19 26.69 -40.59
CA MET A 834 -4.56 26.54 -40.09
C MET A 834 -5.50 27.62 -40.65
N ASP A 835 -5.19 28.16 -41.84
CA ASP A 835 -6.07 29.05 -42.59
C ASP A 835 -7.04 28.25 -43.44
N SER A 836 -8.19 27.91 -42.84
CA SER A 836 -9.23 27.13 -43.48
C SER A 836 -9.87 27.82 -44.68
N SER A 837 -9.69 29.13 -44.89
CA SER A 837 -10.19 29.84 -46.08
C SER A 837 -9.54 29.37 -47.39
N LYS A 838 -8.37 28.74 -47.30
CA LYS A 838 -7.62 28.20 -48.45
C LYS A 838 -8.19 26.88 -48.99
N ILE A 839 -9.10 26.23 -48.27
CA ILE A 839 -9.73 25.01 -48.77
C ILE A 839 -10.72 25.36 -49.88
N THR A 840 -10.54 24.71 -51.02
CA THR A 840 -11.41 24.84 -52.20
C THR A 840 -12.13 23.51 -52.47
N ASN A 841 -13.31 23.57 -53.09
CA ASN A 841 -14.14 22.38 -53.41
C ASN A 841 -14.48 21.50 -52.19
N GLY A 842 -14.48 22.06 -50.99
CA GLY A 842 -14.71 21.31 -49.74
C GLY A 842 -16.16 20.89 -49.48
N GLN A 843 -17.07 21.10 -50.44
CA GLN A 843 -18.40 20.51 -50.43
C GLN A 843 -18.38 19.24 -51.28
N LEU A 844 -18.25 18.11 -50.60
CA LEU A 844 -18.23 16.79 -51.22
C LEU A 844 -19.64 16.30 -51.54
N ASP A 845 -19.69 15.23 -52.33
CA ASP A 845 -20.91 14.60 -52.81
C ASP A 845 -21.75 13.98 -51.69
N ASN A 846 -22.86 14.65 -51.31
CA ASN A 846 -23.71 14.19 -50.19
C ASN A 846 -24.47 12.89 -50.47
N ASP A 847 -24.55 12.44 -51.73
CA ASP A 847 -25.21 11.16 -52.06
C ASP A 847 -24.31 9.97 -51.66
N LEU A 848 -22.99 10.16 -51.74
CA LEU A 848 -22.00 9.14 -51.42
C LEU A 848 -21.32 9.36 -50.07
N VAL A 849 -21.10 10.61 -49.67
CA VAL A 849 -20.39 10.98 -48.43
C VAL A 849 -21.38 11.15 -47.27
N LEU A 850 -21.27 10.27 -46.28
CA LEU A 850 -22.18 10.16 -45.14
C LEU A 850 -21.81 11.13 -44.01
N SER A 851 -20.51 11.35 -43.79
CA SER A 851 -20.00 12.22 -42.74
C SER A 851 -18.57 12.66 -43.01
N SER A 852 -18.22 13.85 -42.53
CA SER A 852 -16.90 14.45 -42.62
C SER A 852 -16.33 14.68 -41.22
N ARG A 853 -15.04 14.41 -41.03
CA ARG A 853 -14.38 14.52 -39.73
C ARG A 853 -12.93 14.97 -39.85
N VAL A 854 -12.54 15.90 -38.99
CA VAL A 854 -11.14 16.32 -38.81
C VAL A 854 -10.78 16.17 -37.34
N ARG A 855 -9.66 15.55 -37.04
CA ARG A 855 -9.12 15.45 -35.68
C ARG A 855 -7.63 15.72 -35.62
N THR A 856 -7.14 16.18 -34.48
CA THR A 856 -5.70 16.23 -34.18
C THR A 856 -5.38 15.96 -32.72
N GLY A 857 -4.18 15.44 -32.45
CA GLY A 857 -3.61 15.38 -31.10
C GLY A 857 -2.86 16.67 -30.75
N ARG A 858 -2.86 17.06 -29.47
CA ARG A 858 -1.99 18.11 -28.93
C ARG A 858 -1.50 17.75 -27.52
N SER A 859 -0.23 18.05 -27.25
CA SER A 859 0.43 17.86 -25.95
C SER A 859 0.84 19.19 -25.33
N ILE A 860 0.80 19.29 -24.00
CA ILE A 860 0.92 20.55 -23.24
C ILE A 860 2.28 20.61 -22.55
N ARG A 861 3.10 21.62 -22.86
CA ARG A 861 4.39 21.89 -22.20
C ARG A 861 4.16 22.60 -20.85
N PRO A 862 4.93 22.28 -19.78
CA PRO A 862 6.05 21.34 -19.71
C PRO A 862 5.67 19.95 -19.16
N ILE A 863 4.41 19.55 -19.23
CA ILE A 863 3.94 18.32 -18.58
C ILE A 863 4.39 17.11 -19.41
N PRO A 864 4.99 16.06 -18.81
CA PRO A 864 5.35 14.83 -19.52
C PRO A 864 4.16 14.18 -20.24
N LEU A 865 4.43 13.46 -21.31
CA LEU A 865 3.44 12.74 -22.13
C LEU A 865 2.84 11.53 -21.38
N PRO A 866 1.68 10.99 -21.82
CA PRO A 866 0.99 9.89 -21.17
C PRO A 866 1.82 8.65 -20.77
N PRO A 867 2.86 8.23 -21.51
CA PRO A 867 3.75 7.15 -21.07
C PRO A 867 4.47 7.43 -19.75
N HIS A 868 4.85 8.69 -19.51
CA HIS A 868 5.76 9.08 -18.41
C HIS A 868 5.10 9.92 -17.32
N CYS A 869 3.99 10.60 -17.60
CA CYS A 869 3.37 11.47 -16.63
C CYS A 869 2.97 10.75 -15.33
N THR A 870 3.12 11.45 -14.22
CA THR A 870 2.61 11.06 -12.91
C THR A 870 1.09 11.22 -12.83
N ARG A 871 0.46 10.62 -11.82
CA ARG A 871 -0.99 10.81 -11.58
C ARG A 871 -1.35 12.29 -11.36
N HIS A 872 -0.50 13.02 -10.64
CA HIS A 872 -0.68 14.45 -10.41
C HIS A 872 -0.62 15.25 -11.71
N GLU A 873 0.41 15.02 -12.54
CA GLU A 873 0.57 15.67 -13.84
C GLU A 873 -0.59 15.36 -14.79
N ARG A 874 -1.08 14.11 -14.77
CA ARG A 874 -2.25 13.71 -15.56
C ARG A 874 -3.51 14.48 -15.17
N ARG A 875 -3.77 14.62 -13.86
CA ARG A 875 -4.86 15.46 -13.33
C ARG A 875 -4.65 16.95 -13.65
N GLU A 876 -3.40 17.40 -13.69
CA GLU A 876 -3.10 18.78 -14.06
C GLU A 876 -3.43 19.05 -15.54
N VAL A 877 -3.15 18.11 -16.45
CA VAL A 877 -3.61 18.18 -17.85
C VAL A 877 -5.14 18.28 -17.93
N GLU A 878 -5.85 17.43 -17.18
CA GLU A 878 -7.31 17.48 -17.09
C GLU A 878 -7.79 18.84 -16.59
N ARG A 879 -7.19 19.38 -15.52
CA ARG A 879 -7.53 20.69 -14.96
C ARG A 879 -7.31 21.83 -15.98
N ILE A 880 -6.20 21.83 -16.70
CA ILE A 880 -5.87 22.85 -17.71
C ILE A 880 -6.88 22.83 -18.84
N LEU A 881 -7.17 21.64 -19.38
CA LEU A 881 -8.09 21.46 -20.51
C LEU A 881 -9.53 21.73 -20.10
N THR A 882 -10.00 21.22 -18.97
CA THR A 882 -11.38 21.47 -18.50
C THR A 882 -11.61 22.96 -18.23
N LYS A 883 -10.63 23.65 -17.62
CA LYS A 883 -10.68 25.11 -17.47
C LYS A 883 -10.71 25.82 -18.82
N ALA A 884 -9.89 25.39 -19.78
CA ALA A 884 -9.88 25.97 -21.12
C ALA A 884 -11.24 25.81 -21.84
N LEU A 885 -11.81 24.59 -21.77
CA LEU A 885 -13.06 24.21 -22.42
C LEU A 885 -14.29 24.86 -21.77
N SER A 886 -14.27 25.05 -20.45
CA SER A 886 -15.35 25.72 -19.71
C SER A 886 -15.54 27.19 -20.11
N GLY A 887 -14.47 27.83 -20.60
CA GLY A 887 -14.48 29.21 -21.09
C GLY A 887 -15.00 29.38 -22.52
N LEU A 888 -15.28 28.28 -23.24
CA LEU A 888 -15.78 28.34 -24.61
C LEU A 888 -17.23 28.83 -24.67
N SER A 889 -17.51 29.68 -25.66
CA SER A 889 -18.81 30.31 -25.88
C SER A 889 -19.35 30.07 -27.29
N GLY A 890 -20.58 30.52 -27.56
CA GLY A 890 -21.20 30.38 -28.89
C GLY A 890 -21.34 28.92 -29.31
N GLN A 891 -20.99 28.61 -30.55
CA GLN A 891 -21.06 27.26 -31.12
C GLN A 891 -20.16 26.24 -30.39
N PHE A 892 -19.16 26.69 -29.62
CA PHE A 892 -18.24 25.81 -28.90
C PHE A 892 -18.64 25.54 -27.44
N LYS A 893 -19.71 26.19 -26.95
CA LYS A 893 -20.19 25.96 -25.59
C LYS A 893 -20.62 24.50 -25.42
N GLY A 894 -20.11 23.84 -24.39
CA GLY A 894 -20.31 22.41 -24.19
C GLY A 894 -20.28 21.95 -22.75
N LYS A 895 -20.30 20.62 -22.57
CA LYS A 895 -20.20 19.94 -21.28
C LYS A 895 -19.01 19.00 -21.30
N TYR A 896 -18.30 18.95 -20.18
CA TYR A 896 -17.26 17.97 -19.89
C TYR A 896 -17.83 16.81 -19.07
N TYR A 897 -17.39 15.61 -19.39
CA TYR A 897 -17.78 14.34 -18.78
C TYR A 897 -16.49 13.62 -18.36
N PRO A 898 -16.10 13.69 -17.08
CA PRO A 898 -15.01 12.85 -16.59
C PRO A 898 -15.42 11.38 -16.74
N LEU A 899 -14.48 10.51 -17.15
CA LEU A 899 -14.75 9.06 -17.12
C LEU A 899 -14.93 8.60 -15.66
N SER A 900 -14.16 9.18 -14.73
CA SER A 900 -14.36 9.01 -13.30
C SER A 900 -15.71 9.60 -12.86
N GLY A 901 -16.66 8.72 -12.50
CA GLY A 901 -17.99 9.13 -12.05
C GLY A 901 -19.01 9.33 -13.18
N MET A 902 -18.69 8.94 -14.41
CA MET A 902 -19.66 8.88 -15.52
C MET A 902 -20.78 7.88 -15.18
N THR A 903 -22.03 8.30 -15.34
CA THR A 903 -23.17 7.39 -15.14
C THR A 903 -23.31 6.41 -16.31
N GLU A 904 -23.83 5.21 -16.08
CA GLU A 904 -24.09 4.22 -17.16
C GLU A 904 -24.91 4.84 -18.31
N LYS A 905 -25.91 5.66 -17.99
CA LYS A 905 -26.70 6.37 -18.99
C LYS A 905 -25.89 7.36 -19.83
N GLU A 906 -24.98 8.12 -19.22
CA GLU A 906 -24.08 9.01 -19.95
C GLU A 906 -23.09 8.21 -20.80
N GLN A 907 -22.58 7.10 -20.27
CA GLN A 907 -21.68 6.19 -20.97
C GLN A 907 -22.35 5.60 -22.21
N ASP A 908 -23.54 4.99 -22.06
CA ASP A 908 -24.33 4.43 -23.16
C ASP A 908 -24.65 5.47 -24.23
N GLN A 909 -24.98 6.68 -23.81
CA GLN A 909 -25.24 7.78 -24.75
C GLN A 909 -23.98 8.16 -25.53
N LEU A 910 -22.83 8.29 -24.87
CA LEU A 910 -21.56 8.60 -25.53
C LEU A 910 -21.07 7.45 -26.44
N ILE A 911 -21.36 6.19 -26.09
CA ILE A 911 -21.13 5.03 -26.96
C ILE A 911 -22.02 5.13 -28.20
N ALA A 912 -23.32 5.37 -28.02
CA ALA A 912 -24.29 5.49 -29.10
C ALA A 912 -23.99 6.67 -30.04
N ASP A 913 -23.41 7.75 -29.52
CA ASP A 913 -22.95 8.90 -30.31
C ASP A 913 -21.59 8.66 -30.99
N HIS A 914 -20.91 7.53 -30.71
CA HIS A 914 -19.52 7.24 -31.12
C HIS A 914 -18.48 8.24 -30.58
N PHE A 915 -18.72 8.77 -29.38
CA PHE A 915 -17.89 9.79 -28.73
C PHE A 915 -16.97 9.24 -27.64
N LEU A 916 -17.36 8.11 -27.03
CA LEU A 916 -16.57 7.45 -26.00
C LEU A 916 -15.36 6.74 -26.63
N PHE A 917 -14.19 6.90 -26.02
CA PHE A 917 -13.02 6.07 -26.33
C PHE A 917 -12.92 4.91 -25.33
N ASP A 918 -12.46 3.76 -25.80
CA ASP A 918 -12.41 2.54 -25.00
C ASP A 918 -11.27 2.54 -23.99
N LYS A 919 -11.42 1.68 -22.97
CA LYS A 919 -10.33 1.36 -22.06
C LYS A 919 -9.15 0.77 -22.87
N PRO A 920 -7.91 1.24 -22.66
CA PRO A 920 -6.75 0.68 -23.31
C PRO A 920 -6.57 -0.79 -22.90
N VAL A 921 -6.81 -1.71 -23.83
CA VAL A 921 -6.57 -3.16 -23.66
C VAL A 921 -5.47 -3.67 -24.58
N SER A 922 -5.09 -2.88 -25.59
CA SER A 922 -4.05 -3.25 -26.54
C SER A 922 -2.67 -3.25 -25.86
N PRO A 923 -1.84 -4.30 -26.09
CA PRO A 923 -0.44 -4.32 -25.69
C PRO A 923 0.34 -3.07 -26.13
N LEU A 924 -0.04 -2.42 -27.23
CA LEU A 924 0.59 -1.17 -27.67
C LEU A 924 0.51 -0.08 -26.59
N LEU A 925 -0.67 0.10 -25.99
CA LEU A 925 -0.92 1.18 -25.03
C LEU A 925 -0.57 0.76 -23.60
N THR A 926 -0.81 -0.51 -23.25
CA THR A 926 -0.55 -1.01 -21.90
C THR A 926 0.95 -1.14 -21.63
N CYS A 927 1.74 -1.68 -22.57
CA CYS A 927 3.20 -1.78 -22.43
C CYS A 927 3.92 -0.43 -22.51
N ALA A 928 3.29 0.59 -23.13
CA ALA A 928 3.79 1.97 -23.13
C ALA A 928 3.47 2.73 -21.83
N GLY A 929 2.77 2.13 -20.87
CA GLY A 929 2.39 2.80 -19.61
C GLY A 929 1.25 3.82 -19.74
N MET A 930 0.57 3.88 -20.89
CA MET A 930 -0.50 4.87 -21.15
C MET A 930 -1.82 4.50 -20.49
N ALA A 931 -2.00 3.21 -20.15
CA ALA A 931 -3.16 2.67 -19.46
C ALA A 931 -3.14 2.84 -17.93
N ARG A 932 -2.04 3.34 -17.35
CA ARG A 932 -1.85 3.47 -15.88
C ARG A 932 -2.92 4.34 -15.25
N ASP A 933 -3.36 3.99 -14.04
CA ASP A 933 -4.32 4.73 -13.23
C ASP A 933 -5.71 4.90 -13.88
N TRP A 934 -6.12 4.01 -14.77
CA TRP A 934 -7.38 4.17 -15.51
C TRP A 934 -8.61 4.10 -14.58
N PRO A 935 -9.62 4.99 -14.68
CA PRO A 935 -9.78 6.09 -15.66
C PRO A 935 -9.39 7.49 -15.13
N ASP A 936 -8.56 7.60 -14.11
CA ASP A 936 -8.23 8.86 -13.42
C ASP A 936 -7.66 9.93 -14.37
N GLY A 937 -8.21 11.16 -14.31
CA GLY A 937 -7.77 12.27 -15.16
C GLY A 937 -8.20 12.17 -16.63
N ARG A 938 -9.06 11.21 -17.00
CA ARG A 938 -9.54 11.03 -18.38
C ARG A 938 -10.97 11.53 -18.51
N GLY A 939 -11.28 12.13 -19.66
CA GLY A 939 -12.62 12.65 -19.91
C GLY A 939 -12.89 13.02 -21.35
N ILE A 940 -14.15 13.39 -21.59
CA ILE A 940 -14.66 13.80 -22.89
C ILE A 940 -15.39 15.13 -22.73
N PHE A 941 -15.12 16.07 -23.61
CA PHE A 941 -15.94 17.25 -23.81
C PHE A 941 -16.62 17.19 -25.17
N HIS A 942 -17.86 17.65 -25.24
CA HIS A 942 -18.48 17.97 -26.51
C HIS A 942 -19.38 19.21 -26.40
N ASN A 943 -19.51 19.95 -27.50
CA ASN A 943 -20.43 21.07 -27.60
C ASN A 943 -21.90 20.61 -27.68
N LYS A 944 -22.83 21.55 -27.53
CA LYS A 944 -24.28 21.26 -27.57
C LYS A 944 -24.72 20.57 -28.87
N ASP A 945 -24.15 20.98 -30.00
CA ASP A 945 -24.52 20.49 -31.32
C ASP A 945 -23.81 19.18 -31.70
N LYS A 946 -22.99 18.62 -30.78
CA LYS A 946 -22.30 17.34 -30.95
C LYS A 946 -21.40 17.28 -32.21
N ASN A 947 -20.86 18.42 -32.62
CA ASN A 947 -20.06 18.59 -33.83
C ASN A 947 -18.64 19.14 -33.56
N PHE A 948 -18.30 19.36 -32.29
CA PHE A 948 -16.96 19.67 -31.78
C PHE A 948 -16.72 18.93 -30.45
N LEU A 949 -15.62 18.18 -30.36
CA LEU A 949 -15.29 17.32 -29.24
C LEU A 949 -13.82 17.41 -28.85
N VAL A 950 -13.52 17.15 -27.58
CA VAL A 950 -12.15 17.02 -27.07
C VAL A 950 -12.06 15.80 -26.15
N TRP A 951 -11.22 14.83 -26.50
CA TRP A 951 -10.80 13.78 -25.56
C TRP A 951 -9.60 14.25 -24.76
N ILE A 952 -9.56 13.89 -23.48
CA ILE A 952 -8.53 14.28 -22.53
C ILE A 952 -7.81 13.02 -22.03
N ASN A 953 -6.47 13.03 -22.08
CA ASN A 953 -5.57 11.99 -21.54
C ASN A 953 -5.79 10.56 -22.08
N GLU A 954 -6.13 10.42 -23.37
CA GLU A 954 -6.24 9.13 -24.07
C GLU A 954 -4.85 8.67 -24.55
N GLU A 955 -4.51 8.89 -25.83
CA GLU A 955 -3.17 8.58 -26.37
C GLU A 955 -2.19 9.76 -26.20
N ASP A 956 -2.73 10.97 -26.24
CA ASP A 956 -2.04 12.26 -26.09
C ASP A 956 -2.78 13.07 -25.00
N HIS A 957 -2.28 14.24 -24.58
CA HIS A 957 -2.98 15.08 -23.59
C HIS A 957 -4.37 15.50 -24.06
N SER A 958 -4.51 15.83 -25.33
CA SER A 958 -5.80 16.14 -25.92
C SER A 958 -5.94 15.62 -27.35
N ARG A 959 -7.16 15.28 -27.72
CA ARG A 959 -7.56 14.99 -29.10
C ARG A 959 -8.75 15.84 -29.47
N VAL A 960 -8.52 16.89 -30.26
CA VAL A 960 -9.55 17.85 -30.70
C VAL A 960 -10.17 17.36 -32.00
N ILE A 961 -11.50 17.35 -32.06
CA ILE A 961 -12.27 16.73 -33.14
C ILE A 961 -13.36 17.70 -33.57
N SER A 962 -13.51 17.88 -34.88
CA SER A 962 -14.69 18.49 -35.50
C SER A 962 -15.29 17.48 -36.47
N MET A 963 -16.61 17.34 -36.47
CA MET A 963 -17.29 16.39 -37.35
C MET A 963 -18.70 16.83 -37.68
N GLU A 964 -19.24 16.36 -38.80
CA GLU A 964 -20.62 16.63 -39.22
C GLU A 964 -21.13 15.54 -40.16
N LYS A 965 -22.46 15.40 -40.24
CA LYS A 965 -23.08 14.56 -41.28
C LYS A 965 -22.92 15.26 -42.64
N GLY A 966 -22.82 14.46 -43.69
CA GLY A 966 -22.61 14.92 -45.07
C GLY A 966 -21.16 15.29 -45.40
N GLY A 967 -21.00 15.87 -46.58
CA GLY A 967 -19.73 16.13 -47.25
C GLY A 967 -19.13 17.53 -47.06
N ASN A 968 -19.65 18.37 -46.17
CA ASN A 968 -19.14 19.75 -46.01
C ASN A 968 -17.83 19.80 -45.18
N MET A 969 -16.75 19.28 -45.77
CA MET A 969 -15.42 19.27 -45.18
C MET A 969 -14.90 20.68 -44.89
N LYS A 970 -15.26 21.67 -45.72
CA LYS A 970 -14.89 23.08 -45.51
C LYS A 970 -15.40 23.61 -44.17
N LEU A 971 -16.70 23.43 -43.90
CA LEU A 971 -17.32 23.87 -42.65
C LEU A 971 -16.75 23.11 -41.44
N VAL A 972 -16.54 21.80 -41.57
CA VAL A 972 -15.92 20.98 -40.53
C VAL A 972 -14.52 21.50 -40.19
N PHE A 973 -13.71 21.84 -41.20
CA PHE A 973 -12.36 22.35 -41.01
C PHE A 973 -12.35 23.80 -40.50
N ASP A 974 -13.28 24.65 -40.93
CA ASP A 974 -13.46 26.01 -40.38
C ASP A 974 -13.72 25.96 -38.87
N ARG A 975 -14.70 25.13 -38.46
CA ARG A 975 -15.02 24.92 -37.04
C ARG A 975 -13.85 24.31 -36.27
N PHE A 976 -13.12 23.38 -36.87
CA PHE A 976 -11.91 22.79 -36.28
C PHE A 976 -10.83 23.85 -36.02
N CYS A 977 -10.49 24.66 -37.02
CA CYS A 977 -9.48 25.71 -36.91
C CYS A 977 -9.85 26.76 -35.86
N GLU A 978 -11.11 27.24 -35.87
CA GLU A 978 -11.59 28.21 -34.88
C GLU A 978 -11.60 27.61 -33.47
N GLY A 979 -12.16 26.41 -33.29
CA GLY A 979 -12.23 25.75 -32.00
C GLY A 979 -10.85 25.45 -31.42
N LEU A 980 -9.90 24.98 -32.24
CA LEU A 980 -8.53 24.72 -31.81
C LEU A 980 -7.82 26.01 -31.37
N LYS A 981 -7.95 27.10 -32.14
CA LYS A 981 -7.38 28.42 -31.77
C LYS A 981 -7.95 28.94 -30.46
N LEU A 982 -9.24 28.73 -30.19
CA LEU A 982 -9.87 29.13 -28.93
C LEU A 982 -9.34 28.31 -27.73
N VAL A 983 -9.21 26.99 -27.91
CA VAL A 983 -8.66 26.10 -26.87
C VAL A 983 -7.21 26.45 -26.58
N GLU A 984 -6.37 26.57 -27.61
CA GLU A 984 -4.95 26.94 -27.47
C GLU A 984 -4.78 28.33 -26.83
N GLY A 985 -5.52 29.33 -27.30
CA GLY A 985 -5.48 30.68 -26.72
C GLY A 985 -5.89 30.69 -25.24
N SER A 986 -6.80 29.82 -24.84
CA SER A 986 -7.21 29.65 -23.44
C SER A 986 -6.13 28.96 -22.60
N ILE A 987 -5.44 27.95 -23.14
CA ILE A 987 -4.29 27.30 -22.51
C ILE A 987 -3.14 28.30 -22.31
N ARG A 988 -2.83 29.12 -23.33
CA ARG A 988 -1.82 30.19 -23.26
C ARG A 988 -2.12 31.24 -22.20
N LYS A 989 -3.39 31.64 -22.05
CA LYS A 989 -3.82 32.54 -20.96
C LYS A 989 -3.61 31.93 -19.56
N GLN A 990 -3.53 30.61 -19.46
CA GLN A 990 -3.22 29.91 -18.20
C GLN A 990 -1.70 29.75 -17.96
N GLY A 991 -0.84 30.20 -18.87
CA GLY A 991 0.62 30.11 -18.74
C GLY A 991 1.25 28.84 -19.31
N TYR A 992 0.50 28.05 -20.08
CA TYR A 992 0.99 26.83 -20.73
C TYR A 992 0.99 27.00 -22.25
N ASP A 993 1.67 26.12 -22.97
CA ASP A 993 1.63 26.10 -24.44
C ASP A 993 1.60 24.67 -24.98
N PHE A 994 1.30 24.50 -26.26
CA PHE A 994 1.46 23.21 -26.90
C PHE A 994 2.94 22.91 -27.19
N MET A 995 3.33 21.65 -27.07
CA MET A 995 4.65 21.18 -27.48
C MET A 995 4.78 21.30 -29.00
N TRP A 996 5.73 22.11 -29.45
CA TRP A 996 5.95 22.38 -30.87
C TRP A 996 7.41 22.75 -31.12
N ASN A 997 7.97 22.26 -32.22
CA ASN A 997 9.25 22.72 -32.74
C ASN A 997 9.26 22.76 -34.28
N GLU A 998 10.25 23.44 -34.87
CA GLU A 998 10.31 23.72 -36.31
C GLU A 998 10.52 22.45 -37.16
N HIS A 999 11.16 21.41 -36.60
CA HIS A 999 11.43 20.16 -37.30
C HIS A 999 10.23 19.21 -37.26
N LEU A 1000 9.69 18.95 -36.07
CA LEU A 1000 8.66 17.93 -35.84
C LEU A 1000 7.24 18.48 -35.86
N GLY A 1001 7.04 19.80 -35.97
CA GLY A 1001 5.73 20.41 -35.78
C GLY A 1001 5.24 20.18 -34.35
N TYR A 1002 3.97 19.81 -34.19
CA TYR A 1002 3.42 19.45 -32.89
C TYR A 1002 3.95 18.10 -32.42
N VAL A 1003 4.50 18.09 -31.20
CA VAL A 1003 5.09 16.91 -30.58
C VAL A 1003 4.01 16.12 -29.85
N LEU A 1004 3.97 14.81 -30.09
CA LEU A 1004 2.96 13.88 -29.60
C LEU A 1004 3.60 12.57 -29.11
N THR A 1005 2.82 11.71 -28.45
CA THR A 1005 3.32 10.47 -27.85
C THR A 1005 3.93 9.52 -28.87
N CYS A 1006 3.23 9.29 -29.98
CA CYS A 1006 3.66 8.36 -31.01
C CYS A 1006 4.38 9.11 -32.14
N PRO A 1007 5.59 8.68 -32.57
CA PRO A 1007 6.27 9.26 -33.73
C PRO A 1007 5.42 9.31 -35.00
N SER A 1008 4.45 8.40 -35.16
CA SER A 1008 3.53 8.44 -36.32
C SER A 1008 2.57 9.62 -36.30
N ASN A 1009 2.31 10.24 -35.15
CA ASN A 1009 1.36 11.35 -34.98
C ASN A 1009 2.05 12.73 -35.11
N LEU A 1010 3.38 12.82 -35.21
CA LEU A 1010 4.10 14.09 -35.31
C LEU A 1010 3.65 14.96 -36.51
N GLY A 1011 4.06 16.23 -36.49
CA GLY A 1011 3.74 17.22 -37.51
C GLY A 1011 2.42 17.90 -37.19
N THR A 1012 1.43 17.67 -38.03
CA THR A 1012 0.09 18.24 -37.84
C THR A 1012 -0.70 17.54 -36.75
N GLY A 1013 -0.39 16.26 -36.44
CA GLY A 1013 -1.25 15.36 -35.68
C GLY A 1013 -2.57 15.01 -36.38
N LEU A 1014 -2.78 15.50 -37.61
CA LEU A 1014 -4.09 15.59 -38.21
C LEU A 1014 -4.50 14.29 -38.89
N ARG A 1015 -5.75 13.90 -38.66
CA ARG A 1015 -6.47 12.94 -39.49
C ARG A 1015 -7.78 13.59 -39.93
N ALA A 1016 -7.84 13.99 -41.19
CA ALA A 1016 -9.05 14.36 -41.90
C ALA A 1016 -9.53 13.18 -42.74
N GLY A 1017 -10.83 12.94 -42.73
CA GLY A 1017 -11.43 11.85 -43.48
C GLY A 1017 -12.94 11.92 -43.55
N VAL A 1018 -13.49 11.03 -44.37
CA VAL A 1018 -14.92 10.92 -44.59
C VAL A 1018 -15.36 9.47 -44.55
N HIS A 1019 -16.60 9.24 -44.16
CA HIS A 1019 -17.30 8.00 -44.48
C HIS A 1019 -17.94 8.15 -45.86
N VAL A 1020 -17.51 7.35 -46.84
CA VAL A 1020 -17.98 7.42 -48.23
C VAL A 1020 -18.38 6.04 -48.75
N LYS A 1021 -19.48 5.98 -49.50
CA LYS A 1021 -19.99 4.77 -50.16
C LYS A 1021 -19.33 4.62 -51.54
N LEU A 1022 -18.61 3.51 -51.72
CA LEU A 1022 -17.91 3.15 -52.96
C LEU A 1022 -18.17 1.67 -53.34
N PRO A 1023 -19.43 1.23 -53.50
CA PRO A 1023 -19.79 -0.18 -53.67
C PRO A 1023 -19.34 -0.81 -55.00
N ASN A 1024 -18.97 -0.01 -56.01
CA ASN A 1024 -18.45 -0.51 -57.28
C ASN A 1024 -16.95 -0.32 -57.40
N LEU A 1025 -16.41 0.84 -57.01
CA LEU A 1025 -14.97 1.11 -57.06
C LEU A 1025 -14.18 0.16 -56.16
N CYS A 1026 -14.76 -0.29 -55.04
CA CYS A 1026 -14.09 -1.26 -54.18
C CYS A 1026 -13.86 -2.64 -54.81
N LYS A 1027 -14.53 -2.93 -55.94
CA LYS A 1027 -14.38 -4.17 -56.71
C LYS A 1027 -13.35 -4.03 -57.84
N ASP A 1028 -12.85 -2.83 -58.10
CA ASP A 1028 -11.82 -2.59 -59.11
C ASP A 1028 -10.43 -2.86 -58.52
N ASP A 1029 -9.66 -3.74 -59.16
CA ASP A 1029 -8.32 -4.14 -58.70
C ASP A 1029 -7.32 -2.97 -58.59
N ARG A 1030 -7.62 -1.83 -59.22
CA ARG A 1030 -6.76 -0.63 -59.17
C ARG A 1030 -7.00 0.24 -57.94
N PHE A 1031 -8.08 0.02 -57.18
CA PHE A 1031 -8.50 0.93 -56.10
C PHE A 1031 -7.40 1.19 -55.07
N ASP A 1032 -6.68 0.15 -54.63
CA ASP A 1032 -5.60 0.30 -53.65
C ASP A 1032 -4.40 1.11 -54.19
N ASN A 1033 -4.08 0.95 -55.48
CA ASN A 1033 -3.03 1.73 -56.12
C ASN A 1033 -3.44 3.20 -56.33
N ILE A 1034 -4.72 3.45 -56.62
CA ILE A 1034 -5.28 4.80 -56.69
C ILE A 1034 -5.15 5.49 -55.32
N LEU A 1035 -5.54 4.83 -54.22
CA LEU A 1035 -5.39 5.38 -52.87
C LEU A 1035 -3.93 5.65 -52.52
N LYS A 1036 -3.02 4.73 -52.86
CA LYS A 1036 -1.57 4.89 -52.63
C LYS A 1036 -1.01 6.09 -53.38
N TYR A 1037 -1.42 6.31 -54.64
CA TYR A 1037 -1.06 7.49 -55.44
C TYR A 1037 -1.57 8.79 -54.78
N LEU A 1038 -2.84 8.79 -54.37
CA LEU A 1038 -3.49 9.95 -53.74
C LEU A 1038 -2.99 10.24 -52.32
N ARG A 1039 -2.13 9.37 -51.75
CA ARG A 1039 -1.68 9.44 -50.34
C ARG A 1039 -2.86 9.38 -49.35
N LEU A 1040 -3.85 8.55 -49.69
CA LEU A 1040 -5.00 8.26 -48.85
C LEU A 1040 -4.96 6.81 -48.36
N GLN A 1041 -5.68 6.55 -47.27
CA GLN A 1041 -5.87 5.20 -46.71
C GLN A 1041 -7.35 4.89 -46.53
N LYS A 1042 -7.74 3.62 -46.70
CA LYS A 1042 -9.10 3.12 -46.45
C LYS A 1042 -9.16 2.26 -45.19
N ARG A 1043 -10.29 2.31 -44.48
CA ARG A 1043 -10.65 1.41 -43.36
C ARG A 1043 -12.16 1.16 -43.38
N GLY A 1044 -12.63 0.13 -42.68
CA GLY A 1044 -14.05 0.01 -42.32
C GLY A 1044 -14.47 1.10 -41.33
N THR A 1045 -15.78 1.24 -41.11
CA THR A 1045 -16.39 2.34 -40.35
C THR A 1045 -16.21 2.24 -38.83
N GLY A 1046 -15.73 1.10 -38.31
CA GLY A 1046 -15.51 0.89 -36.87
C GLY A 1046 -14.09 1.19 -36.38
N GLY A 1047 -13.14 1.54 -37.26
CA GLY A 1047 -11.81 2.01 -36.86
C GLY A 1047 -10.62 1.28 -37.51
N VAL A 1048 -9.45 1.34 -36.85
CA VAL A 1048 -8.27 0.55 -37.21
C VAL A 1048 -8.69 -0.92 -37.05
N ASP A 1049 -8.65 -1.73 -38.11
CA ASP A 1049 -8.96 -3.18 -38.11
C ASP A 1049 -10.43 -3.61 -38.33
N THR A 1050 -11.33 -2.70 -38.73
CA THR A 1050 -12.67 -3.13 -39.21
C THR A 1050 -12.71 -3.26 -40.74
N GLU A 1051 -13.26 -4.35 -41.26
CA GLU A 1051 -13.57 -4.50 -42.69
C GLU A 1051 -14.84 -3.73 -43.06
N SER A 1052 -14.93 -3.28 -44.31
CA SER A 1052 -16.18 -2.75 -44.87
C SER A 1052 -17.04 -3.91 -45.35
N THR A 1053 -18.26 -4.04 -44.83
CA THR A 1053 -19.19 -5.12 -45.24
C THR A 1053 -20.20 -4.68 -46.28
N ASP A 1054 -20.35 -3.37 -46.53
CA ASP A 1054 -21.40 -2.80 -47.39
C ASP A 1054 -20.86 -1.83 -48.47
N GLY A 1055 -19.54 -1.74 -48.63
CA GLY A 1055 -18.90 -0.81 -49.56
C GLY A 1055 -18.75 0.61 -49.00
N THR A 1056 -19.01 0.84 -47.71
CA THR A 1056 -18.72 2.11 -47.02
C THR A 1056 -17.31 2.10 -46.41
N PHE A 1057 -16.50 3.12 -46.69
CA PHE A 1057 -15.12 3.23 -46.20
C PHE A 1057 -14.87 4.54 -45.43
N ASP A 1058 -14.04 4.49 -44.38
CA ASP A 1058 -13.32 5.65 -43.84
C ASP A 1058 -12.11 5.93 -44.74
N ILE A 1059 -12.22 6.95 -45.59
CA ILE A 1059 -11.13 7.44 -46.44
C ILE A 1059 -10.50 8.66 -45.76
N SER A 1060 -9.20 8.58 -45.48
CA SER A 1060 -8.47 9.63 -44.76
C SER A 1060 -7.04 9.84 -45.27
N ASN A 1061 -6.42 10.96 -44.90
CA ASN A 1061 -5.01 11.22 -45.23
C ASN A 1061 -4.08 10.14 -44.62
N LEU A 1062 -3.05 9.77 -45.38
CA LEU A 1062 -1.98 8.88 -44.94
C LEU A 1062 -0.86 9.62 -44.19
N ASP A 1063 -0.55 10.83 -44.67
CA ASP A 1063 0.54 11.69 -44.19
C ASP A 1063 0.15 12.56 -43.00
N ARG A 1064 1.14 12.95 -42.18
CA ARG A 1064 0.94 13.89 -41.06
C ARG A 1064 2.09 14.88 -40.89
N LEU A 1065 3.31 14.42 -41.16
CA LEU A 1065 4.54 15.21 -41.12
C LEU A 1065 4.95 15.61 -42.54
N GLY A 1066 5.62 16.76 -42.67
CA GLY A 1066 6.03 17.35 -43.96
C GLY A 1066 4.95 18.06 -44.79
N PHE A 1067 3.70 18.09 -44.33
CA PHE A 1067 2.59 18.81 -44.97
C PHE A 1067 1.81 19.61 -43.92
N SER A 1068 1.31 20.77 -44.28
CA SER A 1068 0.45 21.59 -43.41
C SER A 1068 -0.96 21.01 -43.28
N GLU A 1069 -1.72 21.48 -42.28
CA GLU A 1069 -3.09 21.05 -42.06
C GLU A 1069 -4.00 21.33 -43.26
N VAL A 1070 -3.87 22.52 -43.86
CA VAL A 1070 -4.59 22.89 -45.10
C VAL A 1070 -4.25 21.94 -46.25
N GLU A 1071 -2.97 21.64 -46.48
CA GLU A 1071 -2.56 20.73 -47.57
C GLU A 1071 -3.12 19.32 -47.38
N LEU A 1072 -3.12 18.80 -46.16
CA LEU A 1072 -3.66 17.47 -45.87
C LEU A 1072 -5.17 17.41 -46.05
N VAL A 1073 -5.91 18.42 -45.60
CA VAL A 1073 -7.36 18.50 -45.80
C VAL A 1073 -7.70 18.67 -47.29
N GLN A 1074 -6.96 19.50 -48.02
CA GLN A 1074 -7.17 19.67 -49.46
C GLN A 1074 -6.93 18.37 -50.23
N LYS A 1075 -5.88 17.60 -49.90
CA LYS A 1075 -5.63 16.27 -50.48
C LYS A 1075 -6.81 15.31 -50.28
N VAL A 1076 -7.42 15.32 -49.09
CA VAL A 1076 -8.62 14.50 -48.82
C VAL A 1076 -9.79 14.98 -49.65
N VAL A 1077 -10.01 16.29 -49.74
CA VAL A 1077 -11.10 16.87 -50.55
C VAL A 1077 -10.96 16.50 -52.02
N ASP A 1078 -9.77 16.70 -52.61
CA ASP A 1078 -9.52 16.43 -54.02
C ASP A 1078 -9.62 14.93 -54.32
N GLY A 1079 -9.00 14.09 -53.48
CA GLY A 1079 -9.02 12.66 -53.64
C GLY A 1079 -10.43 12.08 -53.49
N VAL A 1080 -11.20 12.49 -52.49
CA VAL A 1080 -12.59 12.01 -52.33
C VAL A 1080 -13.48 12.46 -53.49
N ASN A 1081 -13.34 13.70 -53.96
CA ASN A 1081 -14.08 14.16 -55.14
C ASN A 1081 -13.79 13.27 -56.37
N LEU A 1082 -12.52 12.90 -56.60
CA LEU A 1082 -12.14 11.98 -57.67
C LEU A 1082 -12.75 10.58 -57.47
N LEU A 1083 -12.69 10.03 -56.26
CA LEU A 1083 -13.28 8.72 -55.95
C LEU A 1083 -14.80 8.72 -56.16
N CYS A 1084 -15.50 9.79 -55.77
CA CYS A 1084 -16.94 9.95 -56.02
C CYS A 1084 -17.26 10.02 -57.53
N GLN A 1085 -16.43 10.71 -58.32
CA GLN A 1085 -16.59 10.75 -59.78
C GLN A 1085 -16.40 9.37 -60.40
N MET A 1086 -15.37 8.62 -59.98
CA MET A 1086 -15.14 7.25 -60.43
C MET A 1086 -16.31 6.33 -60.05
N GLU A 1087 -16.79 6.38 -58.81
CA GLU A 1087 -17.92 5.59 -58.36
C GLU A 1087 -19.19 5.89 -59.17
N LYS A 1088 -19.50 7.16 -59.42
CA LYS A 1088 -20.66 7.55 -60.23
C LYS A 1088 -20.57 7.03 -61.67
N LYS A 1089 -19.38 7.04 -62.28
CA LYS A 1089 -19.16 6.42 -63.60
C LYS A 1089 -19.41 4.90 -63.56
N LEU A 1090 -18.85 4.21 -62.56
CA LEU A 1090 -19.06 2.77 -62.41
C LEU A 1090 -20.53 2.42 -62.13
N MET A 1091 -21.24 3.23 -61.35
CA MET A 1091 -22.69 3.08 -61.12
C MET A 1091 -23.51 3.26 -62.42
N ALA A 1092 -22.99 4.01 -63.39
CA ALA A 1092 -23.57 4.19 -64.71
C ALA A 1092 -23.03 3.16 -65.75
N GLU A 1093 -22.27 2.14 -65.30
CA GLU A 1093 -21.61 1.14 -66.15
C GLU A 1093 -20.59 1.72 -67.15
N GLU A 1094 -20.01 2.90 -66.84
CA GLU A 1094 -18.98 3.55 -67.64
C GLU A 1094 -17.55 3.16 -67.20
N LYS A 1095 -16.60 3.24 -68.14
CA LYS A 1095 -15.18 3.05 -67.86
C LYS A 1095 -14.59 4.24 -67.09
N ILE A 1096 -13.69 3.94 -66.15
CA ILE A 1096 -12.97 4.95 -65.35
C ILE A 1096 -11.54 5.21 -65.82
N ASP A 1097 -11.08 4.59 -66.91
CA ASP A 1097 -9.66 4.62 -67.34
C ASP A 1097 -9.09 6.03 -67.49
N GLU A 1098 -9.90 6.99 -67.93
CA GLU A 1098 -9.51 8.41 -68.09
C GLU A 1098 -9.35 9.16 -66.75
N LEU A 1099 -9.94 8.64 -65.68
CA LEU A 1099 -9.88 9.22 -64.33
C LEU A 1099 -8.77 8.60 -63.48
N VAL A 1100 -8.31 7.39 -63.83
CA VAL A 1100 -7.26 6.68 -63.09
C VAL A 1100 -5.94 7.46 -63.25
N PRO A 1101 -5.31 7.92 -62.15
CA PRO A 1101 -4.01 8.59 -62.23
C PRO A 1101 -2.94 7.69 -62.83
N ASP A 1102 -1.86 8.27 -63.35
CA ASP A 1102 -0.72 7.46 -63.82
C ASP A 1102 -0.07 6.72 -62.65
N LEU A 1103 -0.33 5.41 -62.57
CA LEU A 1103 0.14 4.54 -61.50
C LEU A 1103 1.60 4.08 -61.69
N SER A 1104 2.27 4.45 -62.79
CA SER A 1104 3.65 4.02 -63.08
C SER A 1104 4.66 4.47 -62.01
N GLU A 1105 4.41 5.62 -61.37
CA GLU A 1105 5.24 6.12 -60.25
C GLU A 1105 5.07 5.35 -58.94
N VAL A 1106 3.96 4.62 -58.78
CA VAL A 1106 3.63 3.86 -57.56
C VAL A 1106 4.37 2.51 -57.54
N ALA A 1107 4.73 1.99 -58.71
CA ALA A 1107 5.46 0.72 -58.89
C ALA A 1107 6.94 0.82 -58.49
N ASN A 1108 7.57 2.01 -58.60
CA ASN A 1108 9.00 2.20 -58.34
C ASN A 1108 9.36 2.57 -56.88
N LYS A 1109 8.37 2.69 -55.98
CA LYS A 1109 8.57 2.98 -54.55
C LYS A 1109 8.09 1.85 -53.63
N ALA A 1110 7.99 0.63 -54.16
CA ALA A 1110 7.42 -0.53 -53.47
C ALA A 1110 8.45 -1.60 -53.05
N GLU A 1111 9.76 -1.35 -53.20
CA GLU A 1111 10.83 -2.14 -52.59
C GLU A 1111 11.31 -1.54 -51.27
#